data_AF-A0A1Y2A424-F1
#
_entry.id   AF-A0A1Y2A424-F1
#
_cell.length_a   1.000
_cell.length_b   1.000
_cell.length_c   1.000
_cell.angle_alpha   90.00
_cell.angle_beta   90.00
_cell.angle_gamma   90.00
#
_symmetry.space_group_name_H-M   'P 1'
#
loop_
_entity.id
_entity.type
_entity.pdbx_description
1 polymer ?
#
loop_
_entity_poly.entity_id
_entity_poly.type
_entity_poly.pdbx_seq_one_letter_code
_entity_poly.pdbx_strand_id
1 'polypeptide(L)'
;MSGSHRFDPNFTDAVINAMGPKTDPRTREVMAALIRHLHDFTREVELTVDEWMAGVKFINLIGQTTTPTRNEAHRMSDVLGLESLVDEIAHKHVNESGEEPTSSSILGPFWSPNAPFRENGGSIVVSPHQGEVALMHGTITDLDTRKPIPGAVIDIWQASSNGKYDFQDPENQEPNNLRGKFRTNEKGEYWFYCLKPTAYSLPTDVTRAGAAGELFKTLDRHPMRPAHIHLMMTAEGYKPVTTQIYPRDDPYVTNDTVFAVKDDLLVDFPPLKGDPKAKLDLTYNVRLAPRDGKTAPMKGIARLLHPFSLTSLFPKMRVPYAPKEASNPEDASIYSRIAARRAPRPLIPLDLALLQSPPVADGWNSFIGAIRTKTTLSPALREIAISRVAVLNKAVHEWNAHGALALKSGVSQEGLQTVLNTPVIGKGDKVREGDAEGLARQDWVVLAYTDQMTRGVEVDDGVMESLKGFLSDREVVELTATVAAYNCPRTLYVPSRRHASTKHPKGFVPPTQADLNELRERVQEFTRREIPEDIAQKTDHDNEFPNAMWKKLGEAGFLGITADEEYGGLAMGYQAHCVVMEEISRASGSIGLSYAAHSQLCVNQLMLNGSPEQKAEFLPGLISGEQIGALAMSEHSAGSDVVSMKMTAKEVDGGYLLNGTKMWITNGPDAHTIVVYAKTDPSAGSKGITAFIVPTSTPGFSCTKKLDKLGMRGSNTGEIVFSDVFVPTSHILGPLNRGVRVLMEGLDLERLVLSAGPLGLMQAALDITLPYTHTRKQFGVPIATNQLVQGKLADMYTKMRASSSFTYSVARAIDESHEDPVIRTQDCAGAILYAAERATECALDAIQLMGGMGYVNEVGAGRLLRDAKLYEIGAGTSEVRRMVIGRVFNREFAER
;
A
#
# COMPACT_ATOMS: atom_id res chain seq x y z
N MET A 1 41.96 -1.20 -35.72
CA MET A 1 40.83 -1.08 -36.66
C MET A 1 39.57 -1.31 -35.85
N SER A 2 38.83 -0.23 -35.57
CA SER A 2 37.57 -0.29 -34.81
C SER A 2 36.50 -0.92 -35.68
N GLY A 3 36.14 -2.17 -35.40
CA GLY A 3 34.96 -2.78 -35.98
C GLY A 3 33.73 -1.95 -35.63
N SER A 4 32.85 -1.70 -36.60
CA SER A 4 31.58 -1.04 -36.36
C SER A 4 30.82 -1.80 -35.28
N HIS A 5 30.55 -1.17 -34.13
CA HIS A 5 29.69 -1.78 -33.13
C HIS A 5 28.32 -2.07 -33.77
N ARG A 6 27.86 -3.33 -33.68
CA ARG A 6 26.58 -3.80 -34.25
C ARG A 6 25.37 -3.06 -33.65
N PHE A 7 25.54 -2.48 -32.46
CA PHE A 7 24.54 -1.75 -31.68
C PHE A 7 25.10 -0.40 -31.23
N ASP A 8 24.23 0.56 -30.89
CA ASP A 8 24.64 1.93 -30.52
C ASP A 8 25.68 1.94 -29.38
N PRO A 9 26.92 2.38 -29.64
CA PRO A 9 27.97 2.39 -28.63
C PRO A 9 27.77 3.47 -27.57
N ASN A 10 26.94 4.50 -27.82
CA ASN A 10 26.79 5.66 -26.94
C ASN A 10 25.62 5.54 -25.95
N PHE A 11 24.71 4.56 -26.16
CA PHE A 11 23.50 4.41 -25.35
C PHE A 11 23.81 4.23 -23.85
N THR A 12 24.80 3.41 -23.52
CA THR A 12 25.22 3.16 -22.14
C THR A 12 25.68 4.43 -21.44
N ASP A 13 26.50 5.24 -22.11
CA ASP A 13 27.01 6.48 -21.51
C ASP A 13 25.91 7.54 -21.40
N ALA A 14 24.93 7.58 -22.31
CA ALA A 14 23.76 8.44 -22.17
C ALA A 14 22.94 8.12 -20.90
N VAL A 15 22.74 6.84 -20.58
CA VAL A 15 22.05 6.41 -19.36
C VAL A 15 22.85 6.76 -18.11
N ILE A 16 24.17 6.57 -18.12
CA ILE A 16 25.05 6.94 -17.00
C ILE A 16 25.04 8.45 -16.76
N ASN A 17 25.06 9.25 -17.83
CA ASN A 17 25.05 10.71 -17.77
C ASN A 17 23.71 11.30 -17.31
N ALA A 18 22.62 10.52 -17.33
CA ALA A 18 21.32 10.94 -16.80
C ALA A 18 21.27 10.99 -15.27
N MET A 19 22.27 10.44 -14.56
CA MET A 19 22.36 10.53 -13.10
C MET A 19 22.55 11.99 -12.64
N GLY A 20 21.55 12.53 -11.96
CA GLY A 20 21.51 13.93 -11.52
C GLY A 20 22.63 14.34 -10.55
N PRO A 21 22.95 15.64 -10.43
CA PRO A 21 24.15 16.13 -9.73
C PRO A 21 24.16 15.86 -8.22
N LYS A 22 23.02 15.48 -7.63
CA LYS A 22 22.88 15.16 -6.20
C LYS A 22 23.24 13.71 -5.85
N THR A 23 23.49 12.85 -6.83
CA THR A 23 23.93 11.46 -6.57
C THR A 23 25.30 11.47 -5.91
N ASP A 24 25.44 10.81 -4.76
CA ASP A 24 26.72 10.75 -4.06
C ASP A 24 27.81 10.09 -4.93
N PRO A 25 29.09 10.47 -4.75
CA PRO A 25 30.17 10.00 -5.63
C PRO A 25 30.32 8.47 -5.67
N ARG A 26 30.10 7.77 -4.56
CA ARG A 26 30.27 6.31 -4.50
C ARG A 26 29.10 5.60 -5.18
N THR A 27 27.87 6.04 -4.96
CA THR A 27 26.71 5.51 -5.68
C THR A 27 26.83 5.79 -7.17
N ARG A 28 27.33 6.96 -7.58
CA ARG A 28 27.58 7.26 -8.99
C ARG A 28 28.59 6.28 -9.60
N GLU A 29 29.70 6.01 -8.91
CA GLU A 29 30.71 5.06 -9.35
C GLU A 29 30.15 3.63 -9.48
N VAL A 30 29.47 3.14 -8.43
CA VAL A 30 28.90 1.78 -8.38
C VAL A 30 27.79 1.61 -9.43
N MET A 31 26.87 2.56 -9.53
CA MET A 31 25.76 2.48 -10.48
C MET A 31 26.24 2.64 -11.93
N ALA A 32 27.23 3.49 -12.20
CA ALA A 32 27.84 3.58 -13.52
C ALA A 32 28.50 2.25 -13.93
N ALA A 33 29.21 1.59 -13.02
CA ALA A 33 29.82 0.29 -13.27
C ALA A 33 28.74 -0.79 -13.52
N LEU A 34 27.71 -0.85 -12.68
CA LEU A 34 26.60 -1.80 -12.82
C LEU A 34 25.86 -1.63 -14.15
N ILE A 35 25.46 -0.40 -14.49
CA ILE A 35 24.76 -0.10 -15.75
C ILE A 35 25.61 -0.54 -16.94
N ARG A 36 26.92 -0.26 -16.89
CA ARG A 36 27.85 -0.63 -17.96
C ARG A 36 27.94 -2.15 -18.11
N HIS A 37 28.22 -2.89 -17.03
CA HIS A 37 28.31 -4.35 -17.07
C HIS A 37 26.98 -5.01 -17.45
N LEU A 38 25.84 -4.47 -17.02
CA LEU A 38 24.53 -4.99 -17.41
C LEU A 38 24.27 -4.79 -18.91
N HIS A 39 24.55 -3.59 -19.44
CA HIS A 39 24.42 -3.31 -20.87
C HIS A 39 25.43 -4.07 -21.72
N ASP A 40 26.64 -4.32 -21.21
CA ASP A 40 27.64 -5.15 -21.86
C ASP A 40 27.18 -6.61 -21.89
N PHE A 41 26.69 -7.17 -20.77
CA PHE A 41 26.10 -8.51 -20.71
C PHE A 41 24.95 -8.68 -21.73
N THR A 42 23.99 -7.76 -21.75
CA THR A 42 22.86 -7.78 -22.70
C THR A 42 23.34 -7.78 -24.15
N ARG A 43 24.42 -7.05 -24.46
CA ARG A 43 25.03 -7.03 -25.80
C ARG A 43 25.84 -8.28 -26.09
N GLU A 44 26.56 -8.80 -25.11
CA GLU A 44 27.40 -10.00 -25.22
C GLU A 44 26.57 -11.23 -25.57
N VAL A 45 25.43 -11.40 -24.92
CA VAL A 45 24.52 -12.54 -25.16
C VAL A 45 23.46 -12.25 -26.21
N GLU A 46 23.45 -11.05 -26.78
CA GLU A 46 22.40 -10.55 -27.70
C GLU A 46 20.98 -10.83 -27.19
N LEU A 47 20.75 -10.49 -25.90
CA LEU A 47 19.56 -10.88 -25.14
C LEU A 47 18.27 -10.54 -25.88
N THR A 48 17.45 -11.56 -26.13
CA THR A 48 16.16 -11.38 -26.80
C THR A 48 15.09 -10.84 -25.86
N VAL A 49 13.99 -10.33 -26.43
CA VAL A 49 12.84 -9.85 -25.64
C VAL A 49 12.23 -10.97 -24.81
N ASP A 50 12.14 -12.19 -25.34
CA ASP A 50 11.56 -13.32 -24.62
C ASP A 50 12.44 -13.78 -23.44
N GLU A 51 13.76 -13.83 -23.64
CA GLU A 51 14.73 -14.12 -22.57
C GLU A 51 14.74 -13.01 -21.51
N TRP A 52 14.66 -11.75 -21.93
CA TRP A 52 14.48 -10.62 -21.02
C TRP A 52 13.21 -10.76 -20.18
N MET A 53 12.08 -11.08 -20.81
CA MET A 53 10.82 -11.25 -20.09
C MET A 53 10.83 -12.48 -19.17
N ALA A 54 11.55 -13.55 -19.53
CA ALA A 54 11.81 -14.68 -18.64
C ALA A 54 12.66 -14.26 -17.42
N GLY A 55 13.70 -13.45 -17.63
CA GLY A 55 14.51 -12.86 -16.57
C GLY A 55 13.69 -11.95 -15.64
N VAL A 56 12.81 -11.10 -16.18
CA VAL A 56 11.90 -10.26 -15.38
C VAL A 56 10.96 -11.10 -14.53
N LYS A 57 10.39 -12.18 -15.08
CA LYS A 57 9.55 -13.11 -14.31
C LYS A 57 10.34 -13.78 -13.19
N PHE A 58 11.59 -14.16 -13.45
CA PHE A 58 12.47 -14.74 -12.44
C PHE A 58 12.82 -13.74 -11.33
N ILE A 59 13.11 -12.47 -11.66
CA ILE A 59 13.33 -11.41 -10.66
C ILE A 59 12.07 -11.19 -9.80
N ASN A 60 10.88 -11.20 -10.41
CA ASN A 60 9.62 -11.09 -9.68
C ASN A 60 9.40 -12.28 -8.74
N LEU A 61 9.79 -13.49 -9.15
CA LEU A 61 9.71 -14.70 -8.33
C LEU A 61 10.55 -14.57 -7.05
N ILE A 62 11.74 -13.95 -7.12
CA ILE A 62 12.57 -13.65 -5.93
C ILE A 62 11.78 -12.81 -4.92
N GLY A 63 11.07 -11.78 -5.38
CA GLY A 63 10.22 -10.95 -4.54
C GLY A 63 9.02 -11.71 -3.96
N GLN A 64 8.34 -12.50 -4.79
CA GLN A 64 7.14 -13.27 -4.40
C GLN A 64 7.45 -14.40 -3.41
N THR A 65 8.66 -14.96 -3.45
CA THR A 65 9.09 -16.07 -2.59
C THR A 65 9.87 -15.62 -1.35
N THR A 66 10.16 -14.32 -1.24
CA THR A 66 10.74 -13.71 -0.03
C THR A 66 9.68 -13.59 1.07
N THR A 67 10.03 -14.00 2.28
CA THR A 67 9.22 -13.86 3.51
C THR A 67 10.01 -13.12 4.59
N PRO A 68 9.38 -12.64 5.68
CA PRO A 68 10.08 -11.98 6.78
C PRO A 68 11.19 -12.82 7.43
N THR A 69 11.09 -14.15 7.36
CA THR A 69 12.07 -15.09 7.91
C THR A 69 13.01 -15.67 6.84
N ARG A 70 12.84 -15.30 5.56
CA ARG A 70 13.56 -15.88 4.44
C ARG A 70 13.69 -14.88 3.28
N ASN A 71 14.90 -14.35 3.08
CA ASN A 71 15.19 -13.42 2.00
C ASN A 71 15.74 -14.17 0.78
N GLU A 72 14.96 -14.26 -0.29
CA GLU A 72 15.37 -14.99 -1.50
C GLU A 72 16.43 -14.22 -2.29
N ALA A 73 16.44 -12.88 -2.25
CA ALA A 73 17.47 -12.10 -2.93
C ALA A 73 18.88 -12.35 -2.33
N HIS A 74 18.97 -12.49 -1.01
CA HIS A 74 20.22 -12.88 -0.33
C HIS A 74 20.65 -14.29 -0.72
N ARG A 75 19.72 -15.26 -0.78
CA ARG A 75 20.05 -16.62 -1.23
C ARG A 75 20.53 -16.68 -2.67
N MET A 76 19.95 -15.84 -3.53
CA MET A 76 20.38 -15.71 -4.92
C MET A 76 21.81 -15.18 -5.03
N SER A 77 22.25 -14.26 -4.16
CA SER A 77 23.66 -13.83 -4.14
C SER A 77 24.60 -14.95 -3.72
N ASP A 78 24.18 -15.85 -2.83
CA ASP A 78 24.98 -17.00 -2.40
C ASP A 78 25.14 -18.01 -3.55
N VAL A 79 24.03 -18.36 -4.22
CA VAL A 79 24.02 -19.35 -5.33
C VAL A 79 24.76 -18.85 -6.58
N LEU A 80 24.84 -17.54 -6.77
CA LEU A 80 25.60 -16.93 -7.87
C LEU A 80 27.07 -16.64 -7.48
N GLY A 81 27.48 -16.94 -6.24
CA GLY A 81 28.85 -16.72 -5.74
C GLY A 81 29.20 -15.24 -5.49
N LEU A 82 28.22 -14.33 -5.60
CA LEU A 82 28.43 -12.90 -5.38
C LEU A 82 28.76 -12.60 -3.92
N GLU A 83 28.11 -13.29 -2.98
CA GLU A 83 28.37 -13.12 -1.54
C GLU A 83 29.82 -13.47 -1.20
N SER A 84 30.30 -14.63 -1.64
CA SER A 84 31.66 -15.10 -1.34
C SER A 84 32.72 -14.19 -1.98
N LEU A 85 32.46 -13.66 -3.17
CA LEU A 85 33.31 -12.67 -3.82
C LEU A 85 33.33 -11.33 -3.05
N VAL A 86 32.17 -10.86 -2.58
CA VAL A 86 32.08 -9.64 -1.76
C VAL A 86 32.81 -9.82 -0.42
N ASP A 87 32.68 -10.99 0.21
CA ASP A 87 33.42 -11.34 1.42
C ASP A 87 34.93 -11.36 1.17
N GLU A 88 35.39 -11.98 0.08
CA GLU A 88 36.80 -11.96 -0.30
C GLU A 88 37.29 -10.52 -0.47
N ILE A 89 36.58 -9.68 -1.23
CA ILE A 89 36.97 -8.27 -1.43
C ILE A 89 37.02 -7.49 -0.10
N ALA A 90 36.07 -7.75 0.80
CA ALA A 90 35.97 -7.04 2.08
C ALA A 90 37.03 -7.48 3.11
N HIS A 91 37.44 -8.74 3.06
CA HIS A 91 38.26 -9.37 4.09
C HIS A 91 39.65 -9.83 3.62
N LYS A 92 40.00 -9.71 2.35
CA LYS A 92 41.36 -9.94 1.84
C LYS A 92 42.32 -8.92 2.46
N HIS A 93 43.06 -9.38 3.45
CA HIS A 93 44.07 -8.62 4.17
C HIS A 93 45.38 -9.37 4.09
N VAL A 94 46.38 -8.76 3.46
CA VAL A 94 47.74 -9.30 3.41
C VAL A 94 48.61 -8.36 4.22
N ASN A 95 49.28 -8.87 5.25
CA ASN A 95 50.27 -8.07 5.98
C ASN A 95 51.56 -7.88 5.15
N GLU A 96 52.48 -7.02 5.59
CA GLU A 96 53.74 -6.74 4.85
C GLU A 96 54.59 -8.00 4.60
N SER A 97 54.37 -9.09 5.34
CA SER A 97 55.03 -10.40 5.20
C SER A 97 54.30 -11.40 4.30
N GLY A 98 53.15 -11.06 3.73
CA GLY A 98 52.38 -11.96 2.86
C GLY A 98 51.44 -12.93 3.59
N GLU A 99 51.29 -12.83 4.91
CA GLU A 99 50.40 -13.68 5.72
C GLU A 99 48.99 -13.08 5.83
N GLU A 100 47.98 -13.95 5.76
CA GLU A 100 46.57 -13.58 5.84
C GLU A 100 45.95 -13.97 7.20
N PRO A 101 44.98 -13.21 7.73
CA PRO A 101 44.16 -13.66 8.86
C PRO A 101 43.36 -14.92 8.49
N THR A 102 42.73 -15.55 9.47
CA THR A 102 41.79 -16.66 9.18
C THR A 102 40.72 -16.19 8.19
N SER A 103 40.48 -16.98 7.13
CA SER A 103 39.46 -16.65 6.14
C SER A 103 38.09 -16.48 6.75
N SER A 104 37.39 -15.43 6.31
CA SER A 104 36.02 -15.17 6.70
C SER A 104 35.00 -15.88 5.80
N SER A 105 33.76 -15.88 6.26
CA SER A 105 32.53 -16.11 5.51
C SER A 105 31.45 -15.20 6.11
N ILE A 106 30.36 -14.92 5.41
CA ILE A 106 29.25 -14.17 6.03
C ILE A 106 28.58 -14.97 7.16
N LEU A 107 27.89 -14.24 8.05
CA LEU A 107 27.28 -14.77 9.28
C LEU A 107 26.24 -15.89 9.04
N GLY A 108 25.67 -15.97 7.85
CA GLY A 108 24.63 -16.93 7.50
C GLY A 108 23.29 -16.67 8.23
N PRO A 109 22.19 -17.24 7.73
CA PRO A 109 20.84 -16.93 8.22
C PRO A 109 20.46 -17.61 9.55
N PHE A 110 21.31 -18.53 10.05
CA PHE A 110 20.98 -19.40 11.19
C PHE A 110 21.74 -19.08 12.47
N TRP A 111 22.48 -17.96 12.51
CA TRP A 111 23.11 -17.49 13.73
C TRP A 111 22.06 -16.99 14.74
N SER A 112 22.26 -17.30 16.01
CA SER A 112 21.36 -16.88 17.09
C SER A 112 22.12 -16.00 18.10
N PRO A 113 21.69 -14.76 18.36
CA PRO A 113 22.31 -13.92 19.38
C PRO A 113 22.13 -14.49 20.80
N ASN A 114 21.16 -15.39 20.98
CA ASN A 114 20.77 -15.98 22.27
C ASN A 114 21.58 -17.23 22.65
N ALA A 115 22.58 -17.63 21.84
CA ALA A 115 23.44 -18.75 22.18
C ALA A 115 24.10 -18.53 23.56
N PRO A 116 24.04 -19.52 24.48
CA PRO A 116 24.48 -19.36 25.86
C PRO A 116 26.01 -19.36 25.96
N PHE A 117 26.54 -18.60 26.93
CA PHE A 117 27.92 -18.81 27.36
C PHE A 117 28.04 -20.15 28.09
N ARG A 118 29.08 -20.90 27.74
CA ARG A 118 29.41 -22.20 28.33
C ARG A 118 30.85 -22.15 28.84
N GLU A 119 31.15 -22.99 29.82
CA GLU A 119 32.52 -23.11 30.34
C GLU A 119 33.45 -23.74 29.31
N ASN A 120 34.71 -23.31 29.30
CA ASN A 120 35.75 -23.92 28.48
C ASN A 120 35.94 -25.39 28.91
N GLY A 121 35.84 -26.32 27.96
CA GLY A 121 35.74 -27.76 28.20
C GLY A 121 34.31 -28.31 28.33
N GLY A 122 33.30 -27.45 28.18
CA GLY A 122 31.90 -27.84 28.10
C GLY A 122 31.51 -28.49 26.76
N SER A 123 30.24 -28.87 26.64
CA SER A 123 29.68 -29.46 25.42
C SER A 123 28.60 -28.54 24.83
N ILE A 124 28.59 -28.39 23.51
CA ILE A 124 27.45 -27.82 22.78
C ILE A 124 26.41 -28.88 22.41
N VAL A 125 26.74 -30.17 22.53
CA VAL A 125 25.79 -31.28 22.37
C VAL A 125 24.93 -31.35 23.63
N VAL A 126 23.68 -30.90 23.54
CA VAL A 126 22.72 -30.87 24.65
C VAL A 126 21.73 -32.03 24.53
N SER A 127 21.27 -32.32 23.31
CA SER A 127 20.36 -33.43 23.02
C SER A 127 21.13 -34.62 22.40
N PRO A 128 20.87 -35.87 22.81
CA PRO A 128 21.59 -37.04 22.30
C PRO A 128 21.10 -37.39 20.89
N HIS A 129 21.82 -36.94 19.86
CA HIS A 129 21.61 -37.35 18.47
C HIS A 129 22.70 -38.32 17.99
N GLN A 130 22.44 -39.04 16.89
CA GLN A 130 23.28 -40.12 16.34
C GLN A 130 24.56 -39.63 15.62
N GLY A 131 25.24 -38.62 16.15
CA GLY A 131 26.47 -38.06 15.56
C GLY A 131 27.75 -38.52 16.26
N GLU A 132 28.89 -38.45 15.56
CA GLU A 132 30.20 -38.67 16.17
C GLU A 132 30.69 -37.42 16.89
N VAL A 133 30.99 -37.55 18.18
CA VAL A 133 31.45 -36.43 19.02
C VAL A 133 32.95 -36.20 18.79
N ALA A 134 33.30 -34.93 18.53
CA ALA A 134 34.66 -34.44 18.39
C ALA A 134 35.01 -33.48 19.53
N LEU A 135 36.23 -33.59 20.06
CA LEU A 135 36.82 -32.56 20.92
C LEU A 135 37.44 -31.50 20.02
N MET A 136 36.82 -30.32 19.95
CA MET A 136 37.35 -29.19 19.21
C MET A 136 38.21 -28.32 20.13
N HIS A 137 39.41 -27.97 19.71
CA HIS A 137 40.32 -27.11 20.48
C HIS A 137 41.26 -26.29 19.59
N GLY A 138 41.84 -25.25 20.16
CA GLY A 138 42.86 -24.44 19.50
C GLY A 138 43.18 -23.14 20.22
N THR A 139 43.91 -22.25 19.55
CA THR A 139 44.34 -20.97 20.11
C THR A 139 43.92 -19.80 19.22
N ILE A 140 43.50 -18.69 19.83
CA ILE A 140 43.26 -17.42 19.15
C ILE A 140 44.46 -16.50 19.36
N THR A 141 45.05 -16.04 18.26
CA THR A 141 46.27 -15.22 18.24
C THR A 141 46.09 -13.95 17.42
N ASP A 142 46.87 -12.93 17.76
CA ASP A 142 47.03 -11.71 16.98
C ASP A 142 47.83 -12.01 15.70
N LEU A 143 47.30 -11.57 14.55
CA LEU A 143 47.96 -11.75 13.25
C LEU A 143 49.35 -11.11 13.19
N ASP A 144 49.50 -9.90 13.71
CA ASP A 144 50.71 -9.09 13.59
C ASP A 144 51.71 -9.45 14.71
N THR A 145 51.24 -9.60 15.95
CA THR A 145 52.14 -9.84 17.09
C THR A 145 52.36 -11.31 17.43
N ARG A 146 51.55 -12.22 16.90
CA ARG A 146 51.51 -13.66 17.21
C ARG A 146 51.26 -13.98 18.68
N LYS A 147 50.88 -12.99 19.48
CA LYS A 147 50.57 -13.18 20.90
C LYS A 147 49.17 -13.80 21.05
N PRO A 148 48.97 -14.67 22.05
CA PRO A 148 47.64 -15.17 22.35
C PRO A 148 46.69 -14.07 22.83
N ILE A 149 45.41 -14.21 22.51
CA ILE A 149 44.37 -13.23 22.86
C ILE A 149 43.49 -13.81 23.98
N PRO A 150 43.71 -13.42 25.25
CA PRO A 150 42.92 -13.90 26.38
C PRO A 150 41.52 -13.26 26.39
N GLY A 151 40.52 -14.03 26.84
CA GLY A 151 39.13 -13.57 26.96
C GLY A 151 38.38 -13.35 25.64
N ALA A 152 38.99 -13.70 24.51
CA ALA A 152 38.35 -13.70 23.19
C ALA A 152 37.18 -14.70 23.18
N VAL A 153 36.11 -14.35 22.49
CA VAL A 153 34.87 -15.13 22.44
C VAL A 153 34.82 -15.92 21.15
N ILE A 154 34.61 -17.23 21.26
CA ILE A 154 34.18 -18.11 20.16
C ILE A 154 32.70 -18.39 20.31
N ASP A 155 31.92 -17.96 19.34
CA ASP A 155 30.50 -18.28 19.18
C ASP A 155 30.38 -19.36 18.09
N ILE A 156 29.86 -20.52 18.44
CA ILE A 156 29.76 -21.70 17.57
C ILE A 156 28.31 -22.11 17.40
N TRP A 157 27.94 -22.49 16.17
CA TRP A 157 26.69 -23.15 15.86
C TRP A 157 26.85 -24.13 14.70
N GLN A 158 26.13 -25.25 14.74
CA GLN A 158 26.12 -26.24 13.67
C GLN A 158 24.75 -26.95 13.60
N ALA A 159 24.47 -27.56 12.46
CA ALA A 159 23.32 -28.43 12.31
C ALA A 159 23.52 -29.75 13.08
N SER A 160 22.42 -30.39 13.46
CA SER A 160 22.44 -31.76 13.98
C SER A 160 22.73 -32.78 12.89
N SER A 161 22.95 -34.03 13.27
CA SER A 161 23.21 -35.17 12.37
C SER A 161 22.13 -35.40 11.28
N ASN A 162 20.94 -34.83 11.44
CA ASN A 162 19.86 -34.86 10.45
C ASN A 162 19.87 -33.65 9.48
N GLY A 163 20.91 -32.81 9.55
CA GLY A 163 21.05 -31.63 8.69
C GLY A 163 20.16 -30.45 9.08
N LYS A 164 19.53 -30.47 10.25
CA LYS A 164 18.64 -29.38 10.74
C LYS A 164 19.20 -28.70 11.99
N TYR A 165 19.00 -27.39 12.08
CA TYR A 165 19.25 -26.64 13.32
C TYR A 165 18.08 -26.81 14.31
N ASP A 166 18.35 -26.55 15.59
CA ASP A 166 17.40 -26.61 16.70
C ASP A 166 16.01 -26.02 16.39
N PHE A 167 15.94 -24.80 15.85
CA PHE A 167 14.66 -24.15 15.54
C PHE A 167 13.90 -24.77 14.34
N GLN A 168 14.58 -25.55 13.49
CA GLN A 168 13.97 -26.26 12.35
C GLN A 168 13.45 -27.64 12.74
N ASP A 169 13.78 -28.09 13.95
CA ASP A 169 13.45 -29.41 14.48
C ASP A 169 13.13 -29.34 15.98
N PRO A 170 12.21 -28.44 16.40
CA PRO A 170 11.93 -28.16 17.82
C PRO A 170 11.28 -29.35 18.54
N GLU A 171 10.75 -30.33 17.79
CA GLU A 171 10.16 -31.55 18.35
C GLU A 171 11.23 -32.56 18.78
N ASN A 172 12.44 -32.49 18.20
CA ASN A 172 13.50 -33.45 18.46
C ASN A 172 14.77 -32.82 19.06
N GLN A 173 14.90 -31.49 19.07
CA GLN A 173 16.06 -30.77 19.59
C GLN A 173 15.67 -29.78 20.70
N GLU A 174 16.46 -29.75 21.77
CA GLU A 174 16.34 -28.70 22.79
C GLU A 174 16.76 -27.33 22.22
N PRO A 175 16.16 -26.22 22.70
CA PRO A 175 16.58 -24.88 22.31
C PRO A 175 18.08 -24.63 22.58
N ASN A 176 18.79 -24.09 21.60
CA ASN A 176 20.25 -23.91 21.61
C ASN A 176 21.07 -25.21 21.68
N ASN A 177 20.50 -26.35 21.27
CA ASN A 177 21.28 -27.54 20.96
C ASN A 177 22.30 -27.23 19.85
N LEU A 178 23.54 -27.69 20.02
CA LEU A 178 24.66 -27.45 19.12
C LEU A 178 25.01 -25.98 18.93
N ARG A 179 24.73 -25.15 19.94
CA ARG A 179 25.13 -23.73 20.02
C ARG A 179 25.82 -23.41 21.33
N GLY A 180 26.81 -22.52 21.28
CA GLY A 180 27.46 -22.04 22.50
C GLY A 180 28.49 -20.94 22.27
N LYS A 181 28.76 -20.17 23.33
CA LYS A 181 29.82 -19.16 23.38
C LYS A 181 30.86 -19.56 24.42
N PHE A 182 32.13 -19.54 24.04
CA PHE A 182 33.26 -19.90 24.91
C PHE A 182 34.25 -18.75 24.98
N ARG A 183 34.93 -18.60 26.10
CA ARG A 183 36.01 -17.61 26.27
C ARG A 183 37.35 -18.32 26.31
N THR A 184 38.34 -17.76 25.61
CA THR A 184 39.71 -18.24 25.69
C THR A 184 40.29 -18.00 27.08
N ASN A 185 41.18 -18.90 27.51
CA ASN A 185 41.93 -18.76 28.77
C ASN A 185 43.05 -17.70 28.64
N GLU A 186 43.88 -17.55 29.68
CA GLU A 186 45.01 -16.60 29.69
C GLU A 186 46.04 -16.84 28.58
N LYS A 187 46.13 -18.08 28.07
CA LYS A 187 46.99 -18.48 26.96
C LYS A 187 46.29 -18.39 25.60
N GLY A 188 45.10 -17.80 25.53
CA GLY A 188 44.31 -17.70 24.29
C GLY A 188 43.71 -19.03 23.83
N GLU A 189 43.70 -20.07 24.67
CA GLU A 189 43.26 -21.42 24.30
C GLU A 189 41.75 -21.61 24.56
N TYR A 190 41.11 -22.39 23.69
CA TYR A 190 39.73 -22.84 23.83
C TYR A 190 39.61 -24.34 23.55
N TRP A 191 38.65 -25.00 24.19
CA TRP A 191 38.28 -26.39 23.90
C TRP A 191 36.83 -26.67 24.28
N PHE A 192 36.12 -27.48 23.51
CA PHE A 192 34.74 -27.91 23.81
C PHE A 192 34.35 -29.13 22.95
N TYR A 193 33.27 -29.81 23.33
CA TYR A 193 32.74 -30.97 22.59
C TYR A 193 31.65 -30.55 21.59
N CYS A 194 31.80 -30.97 20.34
CA CYS A 194 30.88 -30.75 19.22
C CYS A 194 30.63 -32.05 18.45
N LEU A 195 29.80 -32.04 17.41
CA LEU A 195 29.65 -33.20 16.50
C LEU A 195 30.46 -32.98 15.23
N LYS A 196 31.01 -34.06 14.64
CA LYS A 196 31.42 -34.04 13.23
C LYS A 196 30.20 -33.64 12.39
N PRO A 197 30.28 -32.56 11.58
CA PRO A 197 29.11 -32.05 10.87
C PRO A 197 28.68 -33.01 9.76
N THR A 198 27.45 -32.85 9.26
CA THR A 198 26.90 -33.66 8.17
C THR A 198 26.42 -32.74 7.04
N ALA A 199 26.64 -33.16 5.79
CA ALA A 199 26.13 -32.48 4.62
C ALA A 199 24.60 -32.47 4.61
N TYR A 200 24.00 -31.43 4.04
CA TYR A 200 22.54 -31.32 3.94
C TYR A 200 22.12 -30.74 2.59
N SER A 201 20.91 -31.07 2.17
CA SER A 201 20.33 -30.52 0.94
C SER A 201 19.65 -29.19 1.22
N LEU A 202 19.88 -28.23 0.33
CA LEU A 202 18.99 -27.08 0.20
C LEU A 202 17.62 -27.57 -0.36
N PRO A 203 16.51 -26.90 -0.02
CA PRO A 203 15.21 -27.26 -0.59
C PRO A 203 15.22 -27.12 -2.12
N THR A 204 14.55 -28.02 -2.84
CA THR A 204 14.49 -28.03 -4.33
C THR A 204 13.07 -28.01 -4.93
N ASP A 205 12.01 -28.26 -4.16
CA ASP A 205 10.63 -28.13 -4.65
C ASP A 205 10.19 -26.65 -4.69
N VAL A 206 9.41 -26.23 -5.68
CA VAL A 206 9.04 -24.81 -5.89
C VAL A 206 8.32 -24.19 -4.67
N THR A 207 7.50 -24.99 -3.98
CA THR A 207 6.72 -24.57 -2.81
C THR A 207 7.58 -24.38 -1.55
N ARG A 208 8.75 -25.03 -1.48
CA ARG A 208 9.71 -24.92 -0.36
C ARG A 208 11.05 -24.29 -0.71
N ALA A 209 11.42 -24.16 -1.98
CA ALA A 209 12.75 -23.75 -2.44
C ALA A 209 12.80 -22.33 -2.99
N GLY A 210 11.65 -21.75 -3.34
CA GLY A 210 11.61 -20.38 -3.87
C GLY A 210 12.41 -20.24 -5.16
N ALA A 211 12.86 -19.02 -5.45
CA ALA A 211 13.62 -18.71 -6.65
C ALA A 211 14.98 -19.43 -6.71
N ALA A 212 15.64 -19.65 -5.56
CA ALA A 212 16.92 -20.38 -5.50
C ALA A 212 16.79 -21.83 -5.98
N GLY A 213 15.68 -22.51 -5.65
CA GLY A 213 15.40 -23.87 -6.13
C GLY A 213 15.22 -23.97 -7.64
N GLU A 214 14.53 -22.99 -8.23
CA GLU A 214 14.37 -22.90 -9.68
C GLU A 214 15.69 -22.61 -10.39
N LEU A 215 16.57 -21.82 -9.77
CA LEU A 215 17.91 -21.59 -10.32
C LEU A 215 18.75 -22.86 -10.32
N PHE A 216 18.71 -23.68 -9.26
CA PHE A 216 19.43 -24.96 -9.22
C PHE A 216 19.01 -25.89 -10.36
N LYS A 217 17.70 -25.99 -10.63
CA LYS A 217 17.19 -26.79 -11.75
C LYS A 217 17.62 -26.22 -13.10
N THR A 218 17.52 -24.91 -13.26
CA THR A 218 17.86 -24.23 -14.53
C THR A 218 19.35 -24.37 -14.86
N LEU A 219 20.20 -24.32 -13.85
CA LEU A 219 21.66 -24.46 -13.99
C LEU A 219 22.14 -25.93 -13.92
N ASP A 220 21.25 -26.90 -13.76
CA ASP A 220 21.56 -28.32 -13.52
C ASP A 220 22.60 -28.52 -12.39
N ARG A 221 22.40 -27.82 -11.26
CA ARG A 221 23.29 -27.86 -10.09
C ARG A 221 22.67 -28.69 -8.97
N HIS A 222 23.48 -29.50 -8.31
CA HIS A 222 23.02 -30.22 -7.13
C HIS A 222 22.73 -29.27 -5.96
N PRO A 223 21.78 -29.59 -5.06
CA PRO A 223 21.41 -28.73 -3.93
C PRO A 223 22.24 -28.97 -2.66
N MET A 224 23.21 -29.89 -2.69
CA MET A 224 23.93 -30.33 -1.50
C MET A 224 24.94 -29.28 -1.01
N ARG A 225 24.84 -28.93 0.27
CA ARG A 225 25.84 -28.16 1.01
C ARG A 225 26.83 -29.12 1.69
N PRO A 226 28.15 -28.88 1.58
CA PRO A 226 29.13 -29.67 2.30
C PRO A 226 28.92 -29.59 3.82
N ALA A 227 29.27 -30.64 4.55
CA ALA A 227 29.25 -30.63 6.00
C ALA A 227 30.08 -29.46 6.56
N HIS A 228 29.55 -28.70 7.52
CA HIS A 228 30.30 -27.58 8.13
C HIS A 228 29.91 -27.23 9.56
N ILE A 229 30.83 -26.56 10.24
CA ILE A 229 30.65 -25.91 11.55
C ILE A 229 30.82 -24.41 11.34
N HIS A 230 29.92 -23.59 11.89
CA HIS A 230 30.08 -22.14 11.87
C HIS A 230 30.75 -21.64 13.15
N LEU A 231 31.63 -20.65 12.99
CA LEU A 231 32.36 -20.03 14.07
C LEU A 231 32.35 -18.51 13.90
N MET A 232 32.20 -17.78 15.00
CA MET A 232 32.42 -16.34 15.03
C MET A 232 33.33 -16.00 16.21
N MET A 233 34.45 -15.33 15.91
CA MET A 233 35.47 -14.98 16.86
C MET A 233 35.51 -13.47 17.05
N THR A 234 35.39 -13.03 18.30
CA THR A 234 35.40 -11.60 18.66
C THR A 234 36.32 -11.33 19.83
N ALA A 235 37.09 -10.24 19.75
CA ALA A 235 37.95 -9.75 20.82
C ALA A 235 38.02 -8.22 20.76
N GLU A 236 38.15 -7.57 21.91
CA GLU A 236 38.31 -6.13 22.00
C GLU A 236 39.60 -5.69 21.28
N GLY A 237 39.53 -4.65 20.44
CA GLY A 237 40.67 -4.16 19.65
C GLY A 237 40.94 -4.92 18.34
N TYR A 238 40.21 -6.00 18.05
CA TYR A 238 40.38 -6.80 16.83
C TYR A 238 39.17 -6.69 15.90
N LYS A 239 39.38 -6.99 14.61
CA LYS A 239 38.29 -7.19 13.65
C LYS A 239 37.62 -8.53 13.96
N PRO A 240 36.29 -8.59 14.11
CA PRO A 240 35.59 -9.86 14.25
C PRO A 240 35.74 -10.67 12.97
N VAL A 241 35.82 -11.98 13.10
CA VAL A 241 35.77 -12.89 11.95
C VAL A 241 34.63 -13.88 12.16
N THR A 242 33.81 -14.03 11.14
CA THR A 242 32.84 -15.13 11.04
C THR A 242 33.37 -16.07 9.98
N THR A 243 33.31 -17.37 10.19
CA THR A 243 33.85 -18.38 9.28
C THR A 243 33.08 -19.68 9.38
N GLN A 244 33.37 -20.60 8.46
CA GLN A 244 32.86 -21.96 8.42
C GLN A 244 34.03 -22.91 8.18
N ILE A 245 34.07 -24.03 8.89
CA ILE A 245 35.08 -25.07 8.65
C ILE A 245 34.42 -26.34 8.13
N TYR A 246 35.13 -27.05 7.26
CA TYR A 246 34.60 -28.16 6.47
C TYR A 246 35.48 -29.40 6.66
N PRO A 247 34.90 -30.60 6.92
CA PRO A 247 35.67 -31.84 6.88
C PRO A 247 36.25 -32.05 5.48
N ARG A 248 37.57 -32.25 5.39
CA ARG A 248 38.27 -32.44 4.11
C ARG A 248 37.79 -33.68 3.34
N ASP A 249 37.25 -34.67 4.06
CA ASP A 249 36.73 -35.91 3.52
C ASP A 249 35.27 -35.84 3.02
N ASP A 250 34.59 -34.69 3.14
CA ASP A 250 33.22 -34.53 2.65
C ASP A 250 33.18 -34.44 1.12
N PRO A 251 32.31 -35.20 0.42
CA PRO A 251 32.31 -35.29 -1.04
C PRO A 251 31.90 -34.00 -1.75
N TYR A 252 31.25 -33.05 -1.06
CA TYR A 252 30.72 -31.82 -1.67
C TYR A 252 31.66 -30.62 -1.53
N VAL A 253 32.82 -30.76 -0.88
CA VAL A 253 33.76 -29.63 -0.68
C VAL A 253 34.39 -29.13 -1.98
N THR A 254 34.50 -30.00 -2.99
CA THR A 254 35.05 -29.66 -4.31
C THR A 254 34.02 -29.04 -5.26
N ASN A 255 32.73 -29.09 -4.90
CA ASN A 255 31.63 -28.60 -5.72
C ASN A 255 30.55 -27.97 -4.84
N ASP A 256 30.93 -27.00 -4.02
CA ASP A 256 30.01 -26.32 -3.12
C ASP A 256 29.01 -25.43 -3.90
N THR A 257 27.73 -25.74 -3.76
CA THR A 257 26.61 -25.03 -4.40
C THR A 257 26.52 -23.53 -4.08
N VAL A 258 27.15 -23.06 -3.00
CA VAL A 258 27.20 -21.62 -2.65
C VAL A 258 28.63 -21.05 -2.54
N PHE A 259 29.63 -21.78 -3.02
CA PHE A 259 31.00 -21.28 -3.19
C PHE A 259 31.70 -20.75 -1.92
N ALA A 260 31.34 -21.28 -0.74
CA ALA A 260 31.87 -20.84 0.55
C ALA A 260 33.15 -21.59 0.99
N VAL A 261 33.46 -22.73 0.38
CA VAL A 261 34.65 -23.53 0.71
C VAL A 261 35.93 -22.83 0.26
N LYS A 262 36.86 -22.66 1.19
CA LYS A 262 38.23 -22.16 0.95
C LYS A 262 39.23 -23.19 1.48
N ASP A 263 40.38 -23.32 0.84
CA ASP A 263 41.36 -24.37 1.13
C ASP A 263 41.86 -24.35 2.59
N ASP A 264 41.99 -23.16 3.19
CA ASP A 264 42.43 -22.96 4.57
C ASP A 264 41.35 -23.26 5.62
N LEU A 265 40.09 -23.43 5.19
CA LEU A 265 38.95 -23.77 6.04
C LEU A 265 38.65 -25.28 6.07
N LEU A 266 39.39 -26.07 5.29
CA LEU A 266 39.31 -27.52 5.32
C LEU A 266 40.08 -28.07 6.53
N VAL A 267 39.41 -28.89 7.33
CA VAL A 267 39.93 -29.47 8.57
C VAL A 267 39.82 -31.00 8.54
N ASP A 268 40.65 -31.66 9.33
CA ASP A 268 40.65 -33.11 9.50
C ASP A 268 40.09 -33.49 10.87
N PHE A 269 39.40 -34.63 10.95
CA PHE A 269 38.84 -35.19 12.18
C PHE A 269 39.54 -36.51 12.53
N PRO A 270 40.80 -36.49 13.01
CA PRO A 270 41.52 -37.71 13.34
C PRO A 270 40.91 -38.45 14.56
N PRO A 271 41.10 -39.77 14.68
CA PRO A 271 40.64 -40.53 15.84
C PRO A 271 41.32 -40.08 17.15
N LEU A 272 40.52 -39.87 18.21
CA LEU A 272 40.98 -39.55 19.56
C LEU A 272 40.89 -40.80 20.46
N LYS A 273 41.99 -41.14 21.15
CA LYS A 273 42.05 -42.25 22.11
C LYS A 273 42.18 -41.70 23.54
N GLY A 274 41.42 -42.27 24.47
CA GLY A 274 41.55 -41.96 25.90
C GLY A 274 40.62 -40.87 26.44
N ASP A 275 39.77 -40.27 25.60
CA ASP A 275 38.71 -39.36 26.02
C ASP A 275 37.36 -40.11 26.14
N PRO A 276 36.67 -40.09 27.29
CA PRO A 276 35.41 -40.81 27.47
C PRO A 276 34.21 -40.16 26.76
N LYS A 277 34.33 -38.92 26.28
CA LYS A 277 33.25 -38.10 25.70
C LYS A 277 33.38 -37.92 24.19
N ALA A 278 34.58 -38.02 23.62
CA ALA A 278 34.83 -37.86 22.18
C ALA A 278 35.58 -39.04 21.57
N LYS A 279 35.27 -39.33 20.30
CA LYS A 279 35.99 -40.32 19.48
C LYS A 279 36.90 -39.68 18.45
N LEU A 280 36.71 -38.39 18.19
CA LEU A 280 37.43 -37.61 17.20
C LEU A 280 38.08 -36.40 17.86
N ASP A 281 39.21 -35.97 17.31
CA ASP A 281 39.87 -34.70 17.66
C ASP A 281 39.66 -33.69 16.53
N LEU A 282 39.61 -32.40 16.86
CA LEU A 282 39.54 -31.32 15.89
C LEU A 282 40.38 -30.13 16.38
N THR A 283 41.54 -29.93 15.77
CA THR A 283 42.38 -28.75 16.03
C THR A 283 42.05 -27.63 15.05
N TYR A 284 41.75 -26.43 15.54
CA TYR A 284 41.54 -25.25 14.70
C TYR A 284 42.13 -24.00 15.35
N ASN A 285 43.11 -23.37 14.71
CA ASN A 285 43.75 -22.15 15.23
C ASN A 285 43.24 -20.92 14.49
N VAL A 286 43.02 -19.84 15.23
CA VAL A 286 42.43 -18.61 14.70
C VAL A 286 43.43 -17.45 14.80
N ARG A 287 43.54 -16.69 13.70
CA ARG A 287 44.34 -15.46 13.63
C ARG A 287 43.42 -14.27 13.43
N LEU A 288 43.40 -13.34 14.38
CA LEU A 288 42.61 -12.11 14.32
C LEU A 288 43.47 -10.92 13.91
N ALA A 289 42.98 -10.11 12.97
CA ALA A 289 43.63 -8.87 12.56
C ALA A 289 43.27 -7.71 13.54
N PRO A 290 44.24 -6.89 13.96
CA PRO A 290 43.96 -5.67 14.73
C PRO A 290 43.04 -4.70 13.99
N ARG A 291 42.24 -3.93 14.75
CA ARG A 291 41.25 -3.00 14.18
C ARG A 291 41.89 -1.76 13.55
N ASP A 292 42.99 -1.28 14.14
CA ASP A 292 43.76 -0.12 13.71
C ASP A 292 45.23 -0.53 13.49
N GLY A 293 45.75 -0.51 12.25
CA GLY A 293 47.11 -0.98 11.96
C GLY A 293 47.48 -1.04 10.48
N LYS A 294 48.69 -1.56 10.20
CA LYS A 294 49.29 -1.73 8.86
C LYS A 294 48.51 -2.66 7.92
N THR A 295 47.54 -3.38 8.47
CA THR A 295 46.58 -4.27 7.80
C THR A 295 45.24 -3.56 7.53
N ALA A 296 45.25 -2.25 7.26
CA ALA A 296 44.07 -1.52 6.82
C ALA A 296 43.72 -1.87 5.35
N PRO A 297 42.44 -1.94 4.97
CA PRO A 297 42.04 -2.19 3.58
C PRO A 297 42.69 -1.20 2.60
N MET A 298 43.01 -1.64 1.38
CA MET A 298 43.70 -0.84 0.36
C MET A 298 43.14 0.59 0.22
N LYS A 299 44.00 1.60 0.33
CA LYS A 299 43.63 3.01 0.09
C LYS A 299 43.11 3.18 -1.34
N GLY A 300 41.89 3.67 -1.48
CA GLY A 300 41.24 3.91 -2.78
C GLY A 300 39.95 3.13 -2.99
N ILE A 301 39.72 2.06 -2.21
CA ILE A 301 38.40 1.42 -2.14
C ILE A 301 37.60 2.16 -1.07
N ALA A 302 36.71 3.04 -1.51
CA ALA A 302 35.74 3.65 -0.62
C ALA A 302 34.97 2.53 0.09
N ARG A 303 35.09 2.44 1.42
CA ARG A 303 34.09 1.72 2.20
C ARG A 303 32.74 2.30 1.80
N LEU A 304 31.77 1.45 1.49
CA LEU A 304 30.40 1.78 1.84
C LEU A 304 30.39 1.94 3.38
N LEU A 305 30.77 3.12 3.87
CA LEU A 305 30.11 3.69 5.04
C LEU A 305 28.71 4.05 4.54
N HIS A 306 27.87 3.02 4.38
CA HIS A 306 26.48 3.06 3.96
C HIS A 306 26.00 4.34 3.22
N PRO A 307 25.94 4.33 1.89
CA PRO A 307 24.95 5.10 1.13
C PRO A 307 23.58 4.40 1.15
N PHE A 308 23.56 3.08 1.42
CA PHE A 308 22.34 2.31 1.73
C PHE A 308 22.57 1.48 2.97
N SER A 309 22.26 2.09 4.12
CA SER A 309 22.08 1.34 5.34
C SER A 309 20.72 0.68 5.30
N LEU A 310 20.70 -0.64 5.09
CA LEU A 310 19.63 -1.47 5.64
C LEU A 310 19.63 -1.44 7.19
N THR A 311 20.55 -0.68 7.79
CA THR A 311 20.53 -0.19 9.18
C THR A 311 20.18 1.31 9.32
N SER A 312 19.68 2.01 8.28
CA SER A 312 19.00 3.32 8.38
C SER A 312 17.48 3.19 8.31
N LEU A 313 16.98 1.94 8.27
CA LEU A 313 15.61 1.55 8.64
C LEU A 313 15.51 1.02 10.08
N PHE A 314 16.60 1.09 10.85
CA PHE A 314 16.57 0.96 12.30
C PHE A 314 17.43 2.07 12.90
N PRO A 315 16.87 3.05 13.64
CA PRO A 315 17.69 4.07 14.25
C PRO A 315 18.69 3.41 15.22
N LYS A 316 19.98 3.70 15.04
CA LYS A 316 20.96 3.59 16.13
C LYS A 316 20.38 4.34 17.31
N MET A 317 20.00 3.59 18.33
CA MET A 317 19.69 4.09 19.66
C MET A 317 20.90 4.89 20.15
N ARG A 318 20.79 6.21 20.11
CA ARG A 318 21.58 7.11 20.93
C ARG A 318 20.66 7.80 21.92
N VAL A 319 20.19 7.01 22.87
CA VAL A 319 20.26 7.39 24.28
C VAL A 319 20.82 6.15 24.97
N PRO A 320 21.82 6.26 25.87
CA PRO A 320 22.31 5.11 26.61
C PRO A 320 21.11 4.44 27.28
N TYR A 321 20.89 3.17 26.94
CA TYR A 321 19.84 2.37 27.55
C TYR A 321 20.04 2.38 29.05
N ALA A 322 18.96 2.67 29.79
CA ALA A 322 18.94 2.49 31.24
C ALA A 322 19.51 1.09 31.57
N PRO A 323 20.46 0.97 32.51
CA PRO A 323 21.14 -0.28 32.85
C PRO A 323 20.17 -1.42 33.16
N LYS A 324 20.56 -2.68 32.92
CA LYS A 324 19.68 -3.84 33.19
C LYS A 324 19.32 -3.99 34.67
N GLU A 325 20.11 -3.38 35.55
CA GLU A 325 19.90 -3.35 36.99
C GLU A 325 19.90 -1.89 37.48
N ALA A 326 19.08 -1.60 38.48
CA ALA A 326 18.99 -0.27 39.04
C ALA A 326 20.31 0.11 39.72
N SER A 327 20.85 1.28 39.39
CA SER A 327 22.10 1.80 39.99
C SER A 327 21.97 2.14 41.47
N ASN A 328 20.75 2.16 42.02
CA ASN A 328 20.46 2.34 43.44
C ASN A 328 19.15 1.59 43.82
N PRO A 329 18.88 1.34 45.12
CA PRO A 329 17.71 0.58 45.58
C PRO A 329 16.37 1.29 45.35
N GLU A 330 16.35 2.63 45.30
CA GLU A 330 15.12 3.42 45.14
C GLU A 330 14.55 3.31 43.71
N ASP A 331 15.43 3.16 42.72
CA ASP A 331 15.04 3.04 41.32
C ASP A 331 14.59 1.61 40.92
N ALA A 332 14.78 0.60 41.78
CA ALA A 332 14.51 -0.81 41.46
C ALA A 332 13.06 -1.07 40.97
N SER A 333 12.08 -0.36 41.55
CA SER A 333 10.67 -0.47 41.14
C SER A 333 10.38 0.08 39.73
N ILE A 334 11.20 1.04 39.27
CA ILE A 334 11.09 1.66 37.95
C ILE A 334 11.67 0.71 36.90
N TYR A 335 12.84 0.12 37.19
CA TYR A 335 13.49 -0.85 36.30
C TYR A 335 12.68 -2.15 36.16
N SER A 336 12.06 -2.64 37.24
CA SER A 336 11.15 -3.80 37.19
C SER A 336 9.92 -3.55 36.30
N ARG A 337 9.34 -2.35 36.35
CA ARG A 337 8.23 -1.95 35.44
C ARG A 337 8.66 -1.82 33.98
N ILE A 338 9.90 -1.38 33.73
CA ILE A 338 10.48 -1.31 32.38
C ILE A 338 10.67 -2.73 31.82
N ALA A 339 11.17 -3.67 32.63
CA ALA A 339 11.32 -5.08 32.24
C ALA A 339 9.96 -5.76 31.95
N ALA A 340 8.95 -5.54 32.79
CA ALA A 340 7.61 -6.10 32.60
C ALA A 340 6.85 -5.55 31.37
N ARG A 341 7.21 -4.34 30.90
CA ARG A 341 6.70 -3.78 29.64
C ARG A 341 7.38 -4.33 28.39
N ARG A 342 8.59 -4.88 28.54
CA ARG A 342 9.40 -5.44 27.45
C ARG A 342 9.18 -6.95 27.25
N ALA A 343 8.38 -7.61 28.09
CA ALA A 343 7.95 -8.98 27.85
C ALA A 343 7.03 -9.05 26.61
N PRO A 344 7.15 -10.09 25.74
CA PRO A 344 6.35 -10.20 24.53
C PRO A 344 4.85 -10.19 24.85
N ARG A 345 4.07 -9.39 24.13
CA ARG A 345 2.60 -9.38 24.17
C ARG A 345 2.07 -9.49 22.74
N PRO A 346 0.87 -10.06 22.52
CA PRO A 346 0.22 -10.00 21.22
C PRO A 346 0.00 -8.53 20.84
N LEU A 347 0.33 -8.17 19.59
CA LEU A 347 0.08 -6.83 19.06
C LEU A 347 -1.43 -6.62 18.93
N ILE A 348 -1.94 -5.49 19.42
CA ILE A 348 -3.36 -5.13 19.30
C ILE A 348 -3.60 -4.37 17.98
N PRO A 349 -4.86 -4.28 17.50
CA PRO A 349 -5.18 -3.66 16.20
C PRO A 349 -4.66 -2.22 16.02
N LEU A 350 -4.52 -1.45 17.11
CA LEU A 350 -3.93 -0.11 17.08
C LEU A 350 -2.43 -0.14 16.74
N ASP A 351 -1.70 -1.14 17.23
CA ASP A 351 -0.29 -1.36 16.86
C ASP A 351 -0.17 -1.72 15.37
N LEU A 352 -1.17 -2.43 14.82
CA LEU A 352 -1.23 -2.81 13.40
C LEU A 352 -1.58 -1.63 12.48
N ALA A 353 -2.39 -0.68 12.95
CA ALA A 353 -2.77 0.51 12.20
C ALA A 353 -1.62 1.54 12.08
N LEU A 354 -0.73 1.60 13.07
CA LEU A 354 0.40 2.55 13.13
C LEU A 354 1.65 2.08 12.35
N LEU A 355 1.66 0.85 11.82
CA LEU A 355 2.80 0.23 11.12
C LEU A 355 3.13 0.80 9.72
N GLN A 356 2.47 1.86 9.25
CA GLN A 356 2.79 2.48 7.95
C GLN A 356 4.02 3.43 7.99
N SER A 357 4.59 3.71 9.17
CA SER A 357 5.90 4.37 9.32
C SER A 357 6.52 4.07 10.70
N PRO A 358 7.43 3.07 10.81
CA PRO A 358 8.00 2.64 12.09
C PRO A 358 8.60 3.75 12.98
N PRO A 359 9.31 4.78 12.44
CA PRO A 359 9.88 5.85 13.25
C PRO A 359 8.82 6.78 13.89
N VAL A 360 7.70 7.01 13.20
CA VAL A 360 6.60 7.84 13.70
C VAL A 360 5.81 7.07 14.75
N ALA A 361 5.56 5.78 14.51
CA ALA A 361 4.92 4.90 15.48
C ALA A 361 5.73 4.80 16.79
N ASP A 362 7.06 4.66 16.72
CA ASP A 362 7.91 4.58 17.92
C ASP A 362 7.99 5.91 18.68
N GLY A 363 8.08 7.05 17.98
CA GLY A 363 8.05 8.38 18.58
C GLY A 363 6.70 8.67 19.25
N TRP A 364 5.61 8.29 18.59
CA TRP A 364 4.25 8.46 19.08
C TRP A 364 3.94 7.55 20.28
N ASN A 365 4.34 6.28 20.21
CA ASN A 365 4.24 5.33 21.32
C ASN A 365 5.09 5.75 22.52
N SER A 366 6.25 6.36 22.28
CA SER A 366 7.08 6.96 23.33
C SER A 366 6.41 8.18 23.97
N PHE A 367 5.76 9.03 23.17
CA PHE A 367 5.01 10.19 23.64
C PHE A 367 3.77 9.80 24.45
N ILE A 368 2.96 8.87 23.94
CA ILE A 368 1.84 8.27 24.68
C ILE A 368 2.32 7.55 25.95
N GLY A 369 3.45 6.85 25.86
CA GLY A 369 4.11 6.23 27.00
C GLY A 369 4.55 7.25 28.06
N ALA A 370 5.07 8.40 27.65
CA ALA A 370 5.43 9.51 28.53
C ALA A 370 4.19 10.13 29.20
N ILE A 371 3.13 10.42 28.42
CA ILE A 371 1.84 10.88 28.96
C ILE A 371 1.29 9.91 30.02
N ARG A 372 1.45 8.60 29.80
CA ARG A 372 0.98 7.58 30.77
C ARG A 372 1.85 7.44 32.02
N THR A 373 3.11 7.86 31.99
CA THR A 373 4.10 7.50 33.03
C THR A 373 4.78 8.68 33.72
N LYS A 374 4.69 9.87 33.13
CA LYS A 374 5.39 11.08 33.57
C LYS A 374 4.46 12.27 33.85
N THR A 375 3.15 12.08 33.80
CA THR A 375 2.14 13.06 34.20
C THR A 375 1.88 13.03 35.71
N THR A 376 1.54 14.18 36.26
CA THR A 376 1.01 14.38 37.62
C THR A 376 -0.51 14.27 37.68
N LEU A 377 -1.22 14.20 36.53
CA LEU A 377 -2.67 13.99 36.51
C LEU A 377 -3.09 12.70 37.23
N SER A 378 -4.22 12.78 37.92
CA SER A 378 -4.80 11.60 38.55
C SER A 378 -5.14 10.55 37.48
N PRO A 379 -4.92 9.25 37.77
CA PRO A 379 -5.26 8.19 36.83
C PRO A 379 -6.72 8.21 36.38
N ALA A 380 -7.65 8.56 37.29
CA ALA A 380 -9.07 8.66 36.99
C ALA A 380 -9.38 9.76 35.97
N LEU A 381 -8.92 11.00 36.20
CA LEU A 381 -9.17 12.13 35.28
C LEU A 381 -8.54 11.88 33.90
N ARG A 382 -7.34 11.29 33.89
CA ARG A 382 -6.64 10.95 32.65
C ARG A 382 -7.40 9.90 31.85
N GLU A 383 -7.83 8.79 32.47
CA GLU A 383 -8.55 7.74 31.74
C GLU A 383 -9.99 8.16 31.39
N ILE A 384 -10.62 9.09 32.13
CA ILE A 384 -11.88 9.73 31.71
C ILE A 384 -11.69 10.52 30.43
N ALA A 385 -10.67 11.40 30.36
CA ALA A 385 -10.37 12.16 29.15
C ALA A 385 -10.07 11.24 27.96
N ILE A 386 -9.23 10.22 28.14
CA ILE A 386 -8.88 9.27 27.07
C ILE A 386 -10.12 8.48 26.61
N SER A 387 -10.92 7.96 27.56
CA SER A 387 -12.13 7.22 27.25
C SER A 387 -13.14 8.11 26.53
N ARG A 388 -13.25 9.38 26.91
CA ARG A 388 -14.12 10.34 26.24
C ARG A 388 -13.65 10.67 24.82
N VAL A 389 -12.34 10.85 24.60
CA VAL A 389 -11.78 10.96 23.24
C VAL A 389 -12.14 9.74 22.39
N ALA A 390 -12.05 8.52 22.95
CA ALA A 390 -12.44 7.30 22.25
C ALA A 390 -13.94 7.29 21.89
N VAL A 391 -14.82 7.73 22.78
CA VAL A 391 -16.27 7.89 22.50
C VAL A 391 -16.49 8.91 21.38
N LEU A 392 -15.89 10.09 21.47
CA LEU A 392 -16.05 11.16 20.49
C LEU A 392 -15.55 10.76 19.09
N ASN A 393 -14.50 9.94 19.04
CA ASN A 393 -13.90 9.44 17.81
C ASN A 393 -14.52 8.10 17.33
N LYS A 394 -15.54 7.57 18.03
CA LYS A 394 -16.16 6.25 17.76
C LYS A 394 -15.13 5.10 17.73
N ALA A 395 -14.08 5.21 18.54
CA ALA A 395 -12.93 4.31 18.59
C ALA A 395 -13.21 3.13 19.54
N VAL A 396 -13.89 2.10 19.02
CA VAL A 396 -14.43 0.97 19.80
C VAL A 396 -13.33 0.17 20.52
N HIS A 397 -12.15 0.02 19.92
CA HIS A 397 -11.05 -0.73 20.53
C HIS A 397 -10.38 0.04 21.67
N GLU A 398 -10.19 1.34 21.49
CA GLU A 398 -9.68 2.29 22.47
C GLU A 398 -10.63 2.41 23.65
N TRP A 399 -11.95 2.44 23.39
CA TRP A 399 -12.97 2.37 24.43
C TRP A 399 -12.84 1.09 25.27
N ASN A 400 -12.74 -0.07 24.63
CA ASN A 400 -12.62 -1.35 25.34
C ASN A 400 -11.34 -1.43 26.20
N ALA A 401 -10.24 -0.83 25.74
CA ALA A 401 -8.99 -0.79 26.48
C ALA A 401 -9.03 0.24 27.63
N HIS A 402 -9.49 1.47 27.36
CA HIS A 402 -9.42 2.58 28.30
C HIS A 402 -10.58 2.61 29.28
N GLY A 403 -11.76 2.15 28.91
CA GLY A 403 -12.87 1.96 29.85
C GLY A 403 -12.50 0.96 30.96
N ALA A 404 -11.81 -0.13 30.63
CA ALA A 404 -11.32 -1.08 31.64
C ALA A 404 -10.25 -0.47 32.58
N LEU A 405 -9.41 0.43 32.05
CA LEU A 405 -8.40 1.14 32.84
C LEU A 405 -9.01 2.24 33.71
N ALA A 406 -10.04 2.93 33.23
CA ALA A 406 -10.83 3.88 33.98
C ALA A 406 -11.51 3.21 35.19
N LEU A 407 -12.13 2.03 35.02
CA LEU A 407 -12.66 1.22 36.12
C LEU A 407 -11.57 0.90 37.16
N LYS A 408 -10.41 0.43 36.68
CA LYS A 408 -9.28 0.09 37.55
C LYS A 408 -8.71 1.31 38.30
N SER A 409 -8.88 2.50 37.74
CA SER A 409 -8.43 3.77 38.33
C SER A 409 -9.40 4.39 39.33
N GLY A 410 -10.58 3.78 39.54
CA GLY A 410 -11.57 4.22 40.52
C GLY A 410 -12.80 4.92 39.92
N VAL A 411 -12.94 5.00 38.59
CA VAL A 411 -14.17 5.48 37.95
C VAL A 411 -15.25 4.41 38.09
N SER A 412 -16.45 4.79 38.53
CA SER A 412 -17.55 3.84 38.71
C SER A 412 -18.07 3.30 37.37
N GLN A 413 -18.71 2.11 37.38
CA GLN A 413 -19.39 1.58 36.19
C GLN A 413 -20.48 2.53 35.69
N GLU A 414 -21.22 3.14 36.62
CA GLU A 414 -22.21 4.18 36.32
C GLU A 414 -21.55 5.39 35.65
N GLY A 415 -20.43 5.88 36.19
CA GLY A 415 -19.68 7.00 35.62
C GLY A 415 -19.15 6.73 34.21
N LEU A 416 -18.69 5.51 33.91
CA LEU A 416 -18.31 5.15 32.54
C LEU A 416 -19.48 5.06 31.59
N GLN A 417 -20.63 4.56 32.04
CA GLN A 417 -21.84 4.57 31.25
C GLN A 417 -22.26 6.02 30.93
N THR A 418 -22.06 6.93 31.87
CA THR A 418 -22.24 8.38 31.69
C THR A 418 -21.25 8.93 30.68
N VAL A 419 -19.94 8.61 30.77
CA VAL A 419 -18.93 9.03 29.78
C VAL A 419 -19.28 8.55 28.36
N LEU A 420 -19.88 7.37 28.22
CA LEU A 420 -20.31 6.81 26.94
C LEU A 420 -21.55 7.51 26.38
N ASN A 421 -22.53 7.80 27.23
CA ASN A 421 -23.87 8.23 26.81
C ASN A 421 -24.08 9.74 26.81
N THR A 422 -23.22 10.50 27.50
CA THR A 422 -23.39 11.96 27.60
C THR A 422 -23.26 12.59 26.21
N PRO A 423 -24.22 13.42 25.78
CA PRO A 423 -24.10 14.22 24.56
C PRO A 423 -22.84 15.10 24.59
N VAL A 424 -22.39 15.57 23.42
CA VAL A 424 -21.20 16.45 23.36
C VAL A 424 -21.51 17.76 24.08
N ILE A 425 -20.66 18.16 25.04
CA ILE A 425 -20.74 19.45 25.73
C ILE A 425 -20.00 20.48 24.87
N GLY A 426 -20.77 21.23 24.09
CA GLY A 426 -20.26 22.26 23.18
C GLY A 426 -19.97 23.58 23.88
N LYS A 427 -19.63 24.59 23.06
CA LYS A 427 -19.38 25.95 23.50
C LYS A 427 -20.67 26.60 23.99
N GLY A 428 -20.66 27.19 25.19
CA GLY A 428 -21.83 27.83 25.79
C GLY A 428 -22.83 26.86 26.46
N ASP A 429 -22.58 25.55 26.39
CA ASP A 429 -23.37 24.57 27.11
C ASP A 429 -23.07 24.61 28.61
N LYS A 430 -24.10 24.38 29.43
CA LYS A 430 -23.93 24.34 30.88
C LYS A 430 -23.21 23.05 31.28
N VAL A 431 -22.00 23.19 31.81
CA VAL A 431 -21.33 22.10 32.52
C VAL A 431 -22.10 21.79 33.80
N ARG A 432 -22.34 20.51 34.07
CA ARG A 432 -23.09 20.10 35.26
C ARG A 432 -22.33 20.44 36.53
N GLU A 433 -23.04 20.94 37.53
CA GLU A 433 -22.51 21.29 38.85
C GLU A 433 -22.87 20.21 39.88
N GLY A 434 -21.86 19.65 40.57
CA GLY A 434 -22.03 18.64 41.62
C GLY A 434 -21.72 17.21 41.18
N ASP A 435 -21.82 16.27 42.13
CA ASP A 435 -21.57 14.85 41.90
C ASP A 435 -22.88 14.16 41.47
N ALA A 436 -22.90 13.60 40.26
CA ALA A 436 -24.11 13.02 39.67
C ALA A 436 -23.76 11.97 38.60
N GLU A 437 -24.63 10.97 38.44
CA GLU A 437 -24.50 9.90 37.42
C GLU A 437 -23.13 9.19 37.48
N GLY A 438 -22.64 8.94 38.69
CA GLY A 438 -21.37 8.26 38.93
C GLY A 438 -20.10 9.06 38.61
N LEU A 439 -20.21 10.35 38.30
CA LEU A 439 -19.10 11.28 38.04
C LEU A 439 -19.07 12.43 39.07
N ALA A 440 -17.88 12.80 39.53
CA ALA A 440 -17.69 13.95 40.41
C ALA A 440 -17.68 15.27 39.62
N ARG A 441 -17.83 16.42 40.30
CA ARG A 441 -17.77 17.74 39.63
C ARG A 441 -16.54 17.93 38.75
N GLN A 442 -15.37 17.49 39.22
CA GLN A 442 -14.10 17.58 38.47
C GLN A 442 -14.11 16.73 37.18
N ASP A 443 -14.78 15.58 37.21
CA ASP A 443 -14.88 14.67 36.07
C ASP A 443 -15.74 15.28 34.97
N TRP A 444 -16.85 15.93 35.35
CA TRP A 444 -17.71 16.68 34.43
C TRP A 444 -16.98 17.83 33.74
N VAL A 445 -16.13 18.56 34.46
CA VAL A 445 -15.32 19.64 33.89
C VAL A 445 -14.25 19.08 32.94
N VAL A 446 -13.60 17.95 33.27
CA VAL A 446 -12.66 17.28 32.36
C VAL A 446 -13.37 16.73 31.12
N LEU A 447 -14.59 16.22 31.25
CA LEU A 447 -15.42 15.76 30.14
C LEU A 447 -15.73 16.92 29.18
N ALA A 448 -16.19 18.06 29.71
CA ALA A 448 -16.48 19.26 28.93
C ALA A 448 -15.23 19.82 28.23
N TYR A 449 -14.11 19.90 28.96
CA TYR A 449 -12.82 20.31 28.39
C TYR A 449 -12.39 19.39 27.25
N THR A 450 -12.54 18.07 27.42
CA THR A 450 -12.19 17.06 26.41
C THR A 450 -13.08 17.18 25.17
N ASP A 451 -14.39 17.37 25.34
CA ASP A 451 -15.34 17.54 24.24
C ASP A 451 -14.99 18.77 23.38
N GLN A 452 -14.79 19.91 24.03
CA GLN A 452 -14.48 21.18 23.38
C GLN A 452 -13.10 21.14 22.67
N MET A 453 -12.08 20.59 23.34
CA MET A 453 -10.75 20.39 22.74
C MET A 453 -10.75 19.40 21.58
N THR A 454 -11.60 18.38 21.61
CA THR A 454 -11.63 17.32 20.59
C THR A 454 -12.39 17.74 19.33
N ARG A 455 -13.51 18.48 19.48
CA ARG A 455 -14.40 18.84 18.37
C ARG A 455 -14.07 20.20 17.73
N GLY A 456 -13.48 21.14 18.46
CA GLY A 456 -13.25 22.51 17.98
C GLY A 456 -11.87 23.11 18.27
N VAL A 457 -11.05 22.49 19.14
CA VAL A 457 -9.76 23.04 19.62
C VAL A 457 -9.90 24.46 20.20
N GLU A 458 -11.07 24.77 20.72
CA GLU A 458 -11.39 26.00 21.44
C GLU A 458 -12.14 25.61 22.71
N VAL A 459 -11.77 26.21 23.85
CA VAL A 459 -12.36 25.92 25.16
C VAL A 459 -12.94 27.21 25.74
N ASP A 460 -14.14 27.15 26.31
CA ASP A 460 -14.77 28.27 26.98
C ASP A 460 -13.97 28.74 28.20
N ASP A 461 -13.88 30.07 28.37
CA ASP A 461 -13.19 30.67 29.50
C ASP A 461 -13.72 30.15 30.84
N GLY A 462 -15.03 29.96 30.98
CA GLY A 462 -15.64 29.39 32.20
C GLY A 462 -15.28 27.93 32.47
N VAL A 463 -15.07 27.12 31.42
CA VAL A 463 -14.59 25.73 31.53
C VAL A 463 -13.11 25.73 31.93
N MET A 464 -12.31 26.61 31.31
CA MET A 464 -10.90 26.78 31.63
C MET A 464 -10.68 27.30 33.06
N GLU A 465 -11.48 28.26 33.54
CA GLU A 465 -11.46 28.76 34.91
C GLU A 465 -11.86 27.66 35.91
N SER A 466 -12.92 26.90 35.59
CA SER A 466 -13.34 25.77 36.41
C SER A 466 -12.25 24.70 36.51
N LEU A 467 -11.57 24.40 35.41
CA LEU A 467 -10.47 23.44 35.36
C LEU A 467 -9.28 23.89 36.23
N LYS A 468 -8.92 25.18 36.15
CA LYS A 468 -7.87 25.80 37.01
C LYS A 468 -8.25 25.88 38.48
N GLY A 469 -9.54 25.72 38.81
CA GLY A 469 -10.03 25.66 40.19
C GLY A 469 -9.60 24.40 40.94
N PHE A 470 -9.21 23.32 40.23
CA PHE A 470 -8.79 22.06 40.85
C PHE A 470 -7.57 21.39 40.18
N LEU A 471 -7.09 21.89 39.04
CA LEU A 471 -5.82 21.49 38.43
C LEU A 471 -4.81 22.64 38.46
N SER A 472 -3.55 22.31 38.73
CA SER A 472 -2.44 23.26 38.53
C SER A 472 -2.23 23.57 37.04
N ASP A 473 -1.57 24.69 36.71
CA ASP A 473 -1.23 25.02 35.32
C ASP A 473 -0.48 23.89 34.61
N ARG A 474 0.37 23.16 35.35
CA ARG A 474 1.07 21.98 34.85
C ARG A 474 0.10 20.85 34.48
N GLU A 475 -0.84 20.53 35.36
CA GLU A 475 -1.83 19.48 35.12
C GLU A 475 -2.79 19.83 33.99
N VAL A 476 -3.13 21.11 33.82
CA VAL A 476 -3.88 21.59 32.66
C VAL A 476 -3.11 21.31 31.37
N VAL A 477 -1.82 21.66 31.31
CA VAL A 477 -0.97 21.36 30.13
C VAL A 477 -0.86 19.85 29.89
N GLU A 478 -0.72 19.05 30.93
CA GLU A 478 -0.68 17.59 30.81
C GLU A 478 -2.02 17.00 30.34
N LEU A 479 -3.14 17.60 30.72
CA LEU A 479 -4.48 17.21 30.25
C LEU A 479 -4.65 17.58 28.78
N THR A 480 -4.25 18.80 28.38
CA THR A 480 -4.21 19.24 26.99
C THR A 480 -3.36 18.30 26.15
N ALA A 481 -2.16 17.96 26.61
CA ALA A 481 -1.26 17.04 25.93
C ALA A 481 -1.87 15.63 25.83
N THR A 482 -2.56 15.16 26.88
CA THR A 482 -3.29 13.88 26.87
C THR A 482 -4.39 13.89 25.82
N VAL A 483 -5.28 14.89 25.82
CA VAL A 483 -6.37 15.00 24.86
C VAL A 483 -5.80 15.10 23.44
N ALA A 484 -4.81 15.95 23.21
CA ALA A 484 -4.18 16.12 21.89
C ALA A 484 -3.51 14.83 21.38
N ALA A 485 -2.80 14.09 22.24
CA ALA A 485 -2.14 12.84 21.87
C ALA A 485 -3.13 11.73 21.53
N TYR A 486 -4.26 11.65 22.22
CA TYR A 486 -5.27 10.63 21.90
C TYR A 486 -6.24 11.09 20.80
N ASN A 487 -6.27 12.39 20.48
CA ASN A 487 -7.04 12.94 19.36
C ASN A 487 -6.24 12.96 18.02
N CYS A 488 -4.91 12.88 18.08
CA CYS A 488 -4.04 12.84 16.90
C CYS A 488 -4.12 11.62 15.95
N PRO A 489 -4.80 10.49 16.26
CA PRO A 489 -5.10 9.47 15.25
C PRO A 489 -5.93 10.02 14.06
N ARG A 490 -6.52 11.22 14.17
CA ARG A 490 -7.26 11.88 13.08
C ARG A 490 -6.52 13.04 12.39
N THR A 491 -5.46 13.63 12.95
CA THR A 491 -4.98 14.98 12.56
C THR A 491 -3.70 15.07 11.72
N LEU A 492 -3.31 14.03 10.97
CA LEU A 492 -2.32 14.20 9.88
C LEU A 492 -2.91 14.79 8.58
N TYR A 493 -4.11 15.35 8.65
CA TYR A 493 -4.71 16.10 7.54
C TYR A 493 -5.45 17.31 8.11
N VAL A 494 -4.84 18.48 8.04
CA VAL A 494 -5.58 19.73 8.04
C VAL A 494 -5.76 20.10 6.57
N PRO A 495 -6.92 19.80 5.94
CA PRO A 495 -7.20 20.45 4.68
C PRO A 495 -7.29 21.94 4.97
N SER A 496 -6.63 22.74 4.13
CA SER A 496 -6.94 24.16 4.06
C SER A 496 -8.46 24.32 4.00
N ARG A 497 -9.09 24.96 4.99
CA ARG A 497 -10.51 25.33 4.95
C ARG A 497 -10.74 26.18 3.70
N ARG A 498 -11.12 25.54 2.59
CA ARG A 498 -11.77 26.20 1.46
C ARG A 498 -13.25 26.12 1.77
N HIS A 499 -13.95 27.25 1.74
CA HIS A 499 -15.38 27.35 2.01
C HIS A 499 -16.14 26.14 1.44
N ALA A 500 -16.59 25.24 2.33
CA ALA A 500 -17.25 24.00 1.93
C ALA A 500 -18.65 24.33 1.43
N SER A 501 -18.84 24.25 0.11
CA SER A 501 -20.16 23.88 -0.41
C SER A 501 -20.42 22.45 0.07
N THR A 502 -21.55 22.17 0.71
CA THR A 502 -21.94 20.78 0.96
C THR A 502 -21.98 20.06 -0.39
N LYS A 503 -21.23 18.96 -0.53
CA LYS A 503 -21.22 18.14 -1.77
C LYS A 503 -22.37 17.13 -1.81
N HIS A 504 -23.30 17.29 -0.88
CA HIS A 504 -24.40 16.38 -0.59
C HIS A 504 -25.71 17.17 -0.48
N PRO A 505 -26.84 16.48 -0.66
CA PRO A 505 -28.18 17.02 -0.46
C PRO A 505 -28.39 17.74 0.87
N LYS A 506 -29.38 18.62 0.91
CA LYS A 506 -29.79 19.30 2.15
C LYS A 506 -30.33 18.30 3.16
N GLY A 507 -29.75 18.28 4.36
CA GLY A 507 -30.14 17.34 5.41
C GLY A 507 -29.73 15.89 5.12
N PHE A 508 -28.73 15.69 4.26
CA PHE A 508 -28.25 14.38 3.86
C PHE A 508 -27.87 13.49 5.06
N VAL A 509 -28.37 12.25 5.03
CA VAL A 509 -27.97 11.18 5.93
C VAL A 509 -27.37 10.06 5.07
N PRO A 510 -26.15 9.59 5.37
CA PRO A 510 -25.54 8.50 4.62
C PRO A 510 -26.44 7.26 4.64
N PRO A 511 -26.70 6.61 3.48
CA PRO A 511 -27.55 5.43 3.43
C PRO A 511 -26.92 4.27 4.21
N THR A 512 -27.75 3.51 4.90
CA THR A 512 -27.30 2.27 5.56
C THR A 512 -27.06 1.17 4.53
N GLN A 513 -26.34 0.12 4.93
CA GLN A 513 -26.14 -1.03 4.05
C GLN A 513 -27.47 -1.72 3.68
N ALA A 514 -28.49 -1.66 4.55
CA ALA A 514 -29.81 -2.20 4.25
C ALA A 514 -30.48 -1.40 3.13
N ASP A 515 -30.44 -0.06 3.21
CA ASP A 515 -30.99 0.84 2.18
C ASP A 515 -30.33 0.60 0.81
N LEU A 516 -29.00 0.44 0.81
CA LEU A 516 -28.24 0.15 -0.41
C LEU A 516 -28.58 -1.22 -1.01
N ASN A 517 -28.84 -2.23 -0.18
CA ASN A 517 -29.24 -3.56 -0.64
C ASN A 517 -30.66 -3.54 -1.23
N GLU A 518 -31.61 -2.87 -0.58
CA GLU A 518 -32.98 -2.70 -1.09
C GLU A 518 -32.95 -1.95 -2.44
N LEU A 519 -32.18 -0.86 -2.53
CA LEU A 519 -32.00 -0.13 -3.78
C LEU A 519 -31.43 -1.05 -4.87
N ARG A 520 -30.40 -1.85 -4.55
CA ARG A 520 -29.81 -2.78 -5.52
C ARG A 520 -30.83 -3.79 -6.04
N GLU A 521 -31.63 -4.39 -5.17
CA GLU A 521 -32.70 -5.31 -5.57
C GLU A 521 -33.72 -4.65 -6.49
N ARG A 522 -34.12 -3.41 -6.17
CA ARG A 522 -35.03 -2.61 -7.02
C ARG A 522 -34.45 -2.33 -8.40
N VAL A 523 -33.17 -1.97 -8.49
CA VAL A 523 -32.50 -1.72 -9.78
C VAL A 523 -32.31 -3.02 -10.57
N GLN A 524 -32.01 -4.14 -9.90
CA GLN A 524 -31.91 -5.46 -10.53
C GLN A 524 -33.25 -5.91 -11.11
N GLU A 525 -34.35 -5.69 -10.40
CA GLU A 525 -35.69 -5.98 -10.92
C GLU A 525 -36.05 -5.08 -12.11
N PHE A 526 -35.76 -3.77 -11.99
CA PHE A 526 -35.96 -2.84 -13.10
C PHE A 526 -35.18 -3.25 -14.34
N THR A 527 -33.89 -3.52 -14.20
CA THR A 527 -33.02 -3.87 -15.34
C THR A 527 -33.41 -5.21 -15.97
N ARG A 528 -33.82 -6.21 -15.18
CA ARG A 528 -34.36 -7.48 -15.69
C ARG A 528 -35.61 -7.27 -16.55
N ARG A 529 -36.48 -6.34 -16.15
CA ARG A 529 -37.76 -6.07 -16.83
C ARG A 529 -37.60 -5.15 -18.04
N GLU A 530 -36.83 -4.08 -17.91
CA GLU A 530 -36.78 -2.99 -18.89
C GLU A 530 -35.56 -3.06 -19.81
N ILE A 531 -34.45 -3.67 -19.35
CA ILE A 531 -33.20 -3.84 -20.11
C ILE A 531 -32.81 -5.33 -20.21
N PRO A 532 -33.70 -6.21 -20.69
CA PRO A 532 -33.30 -7.58 -21.00
C PRO A 532 -32.25 -7.63 -22.13
N GLU A 533 -31.62 -8.79 -22.29
CA GLU A 533 -30.48 -8.95 -23.20
C GLU A 533 -30.81 -8.63 -24.67
N ASP A 534 -32.04 -8.88 -25.14
CA ASP A 534 -32.51 -8.53 -26.47
C ASP A 534 -32.55 -7.01 -26.69
N ILE A 535 -32.97 -6.25 -25.67
CA ILE A 535 -32.92 -4.78 -25.70
C ILE A 535 -31.48 -4.29 -25.71
N ALA A 536 -30.60 -4.88 -24.89
CA ALA A 536 -29.18 -4.52 -24.87
C ALA A 536 -28.48 -4.82 -26.21
N GLN A 537 -28.77 -5.95 -26.85
CA GLN A 537 -28.25 -6.32 -28.17
C GLN A 537 -28.80 -5.42 -29.27
N LYS A 538 -30.11 -5.20 -29.31
CA LYS A 538 -30.75 -4.31 -30.29
C LYS A 538 -30.18 -2.90 -30.22
N THR A 539 -30.00 -2.40 -29.01
CA THR A 539 -29.40 -1.08 -28.72
C THR A 539 -27.98 -0.95 -29.27
N ASP A 540 -27.15 -2.00 -29.12
CA ASP A 540 -25.79 -2.02 -29.68
C ASP A 540 -25.79 -2.13 -31.21
N HIS A 541 -26.62 -3.03 -31.77
CA HIS A 541 -26.72 -3.25 -33.22
C HIS A 541 -27.17 -1.97 -33.94
N ASP A 542 -28.27 -1.37 -33.49
CA ASP A 542 -28.85 -0.19 -34.13
C ASP A 542 -28.06 1.09 -33.86
N ASN A 543 -27.09 1.04 -32.94
CA ASN A 543 -26.32 2.20 -32.47
C ASN A 543 -27.27 3.32 -32.03
N GLU A 544 -28.28 3.01 -31.21
CA GLU A 544 -29.36 3.94 -30.86
C GLU A 544 -29.86 3.73 -29.43
N PHE A 545 -30.01 4.82 -28.68
CA PHE A 545 -30.55 4.75 -27.32
C PHE A 545 -32.07 4.49 -27.36
N PRO A 546 -32.61 3.58 -26.53
CA PRO A 546 -34.06 3.38 -26.43
C PRO A 546 -34.71 4.58 -25.72
N ASN A 547 -35.06 5.65 -26.45
CA ASN A 547 -35.44 6.95 -25.87
C ASN A 547 -36.56 6.88 -24.81
N ALA A 548 -37.54 5.98 -24.96
CA ALA A 548 -38.59 5.74 -23.96
C ALA A 548 -38.06 5.31 -22.58
N MET A 549 -36.80 4.86 -22.49
CA MET A 549 -36.12 4.48 -21.25
C MET A 549 -35.95 5.67 -20.30
N TRP A 550 -35.81 6.91 -20.81
CA TRP A 550 -35.63 8.08 -19.94
C TRP A 550 -36.79 8.27 -18.98
N LYS A 551 -38.01 8.21 -19.50
CA LYS A 551 -39.22 8.31 -18.68
C LYS A 551 -39.32 7.18 -17.66
N LYS A 552 -38.97 5.94 -18.06
CA LYS A 552 -38.95 4.79 -17.14
C LYS A 552 -37.93 4.94 -16.01
N LEU A 553 -36.74 5.46 -16.32
CA LEU A 553 -35.70 5.75 -15.32
C LEU A 553 -36.13 6.87 -14.37
N GLY A 554 -36.82 7.90 -14.89
CA GLY A 554 -37.37 9.00 -14.10
C GLY A 554 -38.49 8.53 -13.17
N GLU A 555 -39.46 7.78 -13.67
CA GLU A 555 -40.55 7.16 -12.88
C GLU A 555 -40.02 6.23 -11.78
N ALA A 556 -38.89 5.56 -12.02
CA ALA A 556 -38.21 4.73 -11.01
C ALA A 556 -37.40 5.55 -9.97
N GLY A 557 -37.21 6.85 -10.19
CA GLY A 557 -36.43 7.76 -9.35
C GLY A 557 -34.91 7.73 -9.60
N PHE A 558 -34.44 6.99 -10.60
CA PHE A 558 -33.01 6.73 -10.79
C PHE A 558 -32.23 7.92 -11.37
N LEU A 559 -32.89 8.88 -12.01
CA LEU A 559 -32.24 10.04 -12.63
C LEU A 559 -31.82 11.14 -11.63
N GLY A 560 -32.33 11.10 -10.40
CA GLY A 560 -32.14 12.14 -9.38
C GLY A 560 -31.50 11.64 -8.08
N ILE A 561 -30.63 10.61 -8.12
CA ILE A 561 -30.09 9.96 -6.92
C ILE A 561 -29.36 10.92 -5.97
N THR A 562 -28.58 11.86 -6.52
CA THR A 562 -27.82 12.85 -5.73
C THR A 562 -28.53 14.21 -5.62
N ALA A 563 -29.74 14.34 -6.17
CA ALA A 563 -30.50 15.58 -6.14
C ALA A 563 -31.37 15.68 -4.88
N ASP A 564 -31.65 16.91 -4.44
CA ASP A 564 -32.53 17.20 -3.32
C ASP A 564 -33.97 16.76 -3.62
N GLU A 565 -34.69 16.31 -2.59
CA GLU A 565 -36.09 15.91 -2.70
C GLU A 565 -36.99 17.05 -3.20
N GLU A 566 -36.66 18.31 -2.88
CA GLU A 566 -37.43 19.48 -3.31
C GLU A 566 -37.48 19.66 -4.84
N TYR A 567 -36.51 19.08 -5.56
CA TYR A 567 -36.47 19.07 -7.02
C TYR A 567 -36.92 17.71 -7.61
N GLY A 568 -37.42 16.79 -6.77
CA GLY A 568 -37.86 15.45 -7.16
C GLY A 568 -36.77 14.37 -7.06
N GLY A 569 -35.61 14.69 -6.49
CA GLY A 569 -34.52 13.73 -6.28
C GLY A 569 -34.77 12.76 -5.12
N LEU A 570 -33.83 11.84 -4.90
CA LEU A 570 -33.88 10.86 -3.81
C LEU A 570 -32.92 11.15 -2.65
N ALA A 571 -32.05 12.15 -2.80
CA ALA A 571 -31.09 12.57 -1.78
C ALA A 571 -30.24 11.43 -1.15
N MET A 572 -29.86 10.40 -1.92
CA MET A 572 -29.22 9.18 -1.38
C MET A 572 -27.68 9.17 -1.47
N GLY A 573 -27.05 10.20 -2.04
CA GLY A 573 -25.59 10.34 -2.09
C GLY A 573 -24.92 9.43 -3.12
N TYR A 574 -23.59 9.30 -3.03
CA TYR A 574 -22.79 8.71 -4.09
C TYR A 574 -22.70 7.18 -4.03
N GLN A 575 -22.84 6.56 -2.85
CA GLN A 575 -22.92 5.10 -2.76
C GLN A 575 -24.14 4.55 -3.49
N ALA A 576 -25.30 5.15 -3.28
CA ALA A 576 -26.54 4.79 -3.96
C ALA A 576 -26.40 4.99 -5.48
N HIS A 577 -25.75 6.07 -5.90
CA HIS A 577 -25.51 6.34 -7.32
C HIS A 577 -24.60 5.29 -7.96
N CYS A 578 -23.56 4.85 -7.25
CA CYS A 578 -22.71 3.75 -7.69
C CYS A 578 -23.51 2.43 -7.82
N VAL A 579 -24.44 2.12 -6.91
CA VAL A 579 -25.33 0.95 -7.03
C VAL A 579 -26.15 0.99 -8.31
N VAL A 580 -26.81 2.12 -8.59
CA VAL A 580 -27.64 2.26 -9.80
C VAL A 580 -26.76 2.15 -11.06
N MET A 581 -25.61 2.81 -11.07
CA MET A 581 -24.67 2.79 -12.18
C MET A 581 -24.12 1.38 -12.47
N GLU A 582 -23.77 0.62 -11.43
CA GLU A 582 -23.28 -0.75 -11.54
C GLU A 582 -24.33 -1.67 -12.16
N GLU A 583 -25.55 -1.68 -11.62
CA GLU A 583 -26.58 -2.63 -12.07
C GLU A 583 -27.13 -2.28 -13.47
N ILE A 584 -27.28 -0.99 -13.81
CA ILE A 584 -27.63 -0.61 -15.20
C ILE A 584 -26.51 -1.02 -16.17
N SER A 585 -25.25 -0.81 -15.79
CA SER A 585 -24.11 -1.18 -16.65
C SER A 585 -23.93 -2.70 -16.79
N ARG A 586 -24.35 -3.47 -15.78
CA ARG A 586 -24.42 -4.94 -15.86
C ARG A 586 -25.41 -5.41 -16.91
N ALA A 587 -26.55 -4.72 -17.06
CA ALA A 587 -27.53 -5.01 -18.10
C ALA A 587 -27.09 -4.51 -19.48
N SER A 588 -26.62 -3.25 -19.57
CA SER A 588 -26.10 -2.67 -20.80
C SER A 588 -25.13 -1.53 -20.50
N GLY A 589 -23.86 -1.71 -20.89
CA GLY A 589 -22.82 -0.70 -20.71
C GLY A 589 -23.17 0.64 -21.37
N SER A 590 -23.72 0.61 -22.59
CA SER A 590 -24.09 1.81 -23.33
C SER A 590 -25.26 2.58 -22.71
N ILE A 591 -26.28 1.88 -22.20
CA ILE A 591 -27.39 2.55 -21.50
C ILE A 591 -26.87 3.13 -20.17
N GLY A 592 -26.00 2.39 -19.46
CA GLY A 592 -25.33 2.88 -18.25
C GLY A 592 -24.51 4.14 -18.48
N LEU A 593 -23.76 4.22 -19.59
CA LEU A 593 -22.99 5.42 -19.94
C LEU A 593 -23.91 6.63 -20.21
N SER A 594 -24.98 6.42 -20.99
CA SER A 594 -25.98 7.46 -21.27
C SER A 594 -26.61 7.98 -19.96
N TYR A 595 -27.00 7.06 -19.08
CA TYR A 595 -27.49 7.35 -17.74
C TYR A 595 -26.49 8.16 -16.91
N ALA A 596 -25.21 7.79 -16.90
CA ALA A 596 -24.17 8.53 -16.18
C ALA A 596 -23.99 9.95 -16.71
N ALA A 597 -24.05 10.15 -18.03
CA ALA A 597 -23.99 11.48 -18.63
C ALA A 597 -25.18 12.36 -18.23
N HIS A 598 -26.36 11.78 -18.09
CA HIS A 598 -27.52 12.51 -17.62
C HIS A 598 -27.43 12.82 -16.12
N SER A 599 -27.35 11.76 -15.30
CA SER A 599 -27.46 11.85 -13.83
C SER A 599 -26.23 12.49 -13.17
N GLN A 600 -25.02 12.18 -13.63
CA GLN A 600 -23.79 12.64 -13.01
C GLN A 600 -23.19 13.87 -13.70
N LEU A 601 -23.10 13.87 -15.03
CA LEU A 601 -22.47 14.99 -15.74
C LEU A 601 -23.39 16.22 -15.82
N CYS A 602 -24.71 16.05 -15.88
CA CYS A 602 -25.66 17.16 -15.97
C CYS A 602 -26.38 17.43 -14.63
N VAL A 603 -27.21 16.49 -14.15
CA VAL A 603 -28.03 16.71 -12.94
C VAL A 603 -27.17 17.02 -11.73
N ASN A 604 -26.14 16.23 -11.43
CA ASN A 604 -25.25 16.48 -10.29
C ASN A 604 -24.48 17.80 -10.43
N GLN A 605 -24.04 18.20 -11.63
CA GLN A 605 -23.36 19.48 -11.82
C GLN A 605 -24.26 20.69 -11.57
N LEU A 606 -25.53 20.62 -11.99
CA LEU A 606 -26.55 21.62 -11.69
C LEU A 606 -26.88 21.65 -10.19
N MET A 607 -26.96 20.48 -9.54
CA MET A 607 -27.13 20.39 -8.08
C MET A 607 -26.00 21.06 -7.31
N LEU A 608 -24.75 20.84 -7.73
CA LEU A 608 -23.58 21.39 -7.03
C LEU A 608 -23.39 22.90 -7.27
N ASN A 609 -23.65 23.38 -8.49
CA ASN A 609 -23.22 24.73 -8.91
C ASN A 609 -24.37 25.68 -9.29
N GLY A 610 -25.60 25.17 -9.42
CA GLY A 610 -26.76 25.96 -9.83
C GLY A 610 -27.25 26.90 -8.72
N SER A 611 -27.75 28.07 -9.10
CA SER A 611 -28.54 28.92 -8.19
C SER A 611 -29.90 28.24 -7.87
N PRO A 612 -30.59 28.64 -6.79
CA PRO A 612 -31.93 28.12 -6.49
C PRO A 612 -32.91 28.25 -7.67
N GLU A 613 -32.83 29.35 -8.42
CA GLU A 613 -33.67 29.60 -9.59
C GLU A 613 -33.33 28.65 -10.75
N GLN A 614 -32.04 28.48 -11.05
CA GLN A 614 -31.57 27.52 -12.06
C GLN A 614 -31.97 26.09 -11.71
N LYS A 615 -31.83 25.71 -10.44
CA LYS A 615 -32.23 24.39 -9.94
C LYS A 615 -33.72 24.15 -10.12
N ALA A 616 -34.56 25.11 -9.73
CA ALA A 616 -36.01 25.04 -9.89
C ALA A 616 -36.44 24.98 -11.37
N GLU A 617 -35.72 25.67 -12.26
CA GLU A 617 -36.01 25.69 -13.70
C GLU A 617 -35.64 24.38 -14.40
N PHE A 618 -34.42 23.86 -14.21
CA PHE A 618 -33.88 22.79 -15.03
C PHE A 618 -34.03 21.38 -14.44
N LEU A 619 -33.92 21.23 -13.12
CA LEU A 619 -33.84 19.90 -12.51
C LEU A 619 -35.12 19.08 -12.59
N PRO A 620 -36.33 19.62 -12.36
CA PRO A 620 -37.55 18.80 -12.36
C PRO A 620 -37.78 18.04 -13.67
N GLY A 621 -37.58 18.70 -14.81
CA GLY A 621 -37.71 18.07 -16.14
C GLY A 621 -36.61 17.05 -16.44
N LEU A 622 -35.40 17.26 -15.93
CA LEU A 622 -34.30 16.30 -16.05
C LEU A 622 -34.52 15.06 -15.16
N ILE A 623 -35.04 15.25 -13.94
CA ILE A 623 -35.25 14.18 -12.97
C ILE A 623 -36.45 13.31 -13.36
N SER A 624 -37.52 13.91 -13.90
CA SER A 624 -38.68 13.17 -14.42
C SER A 624 -38.38 12.35 -15.68
N GLY A 625 -37.27 12.65 -16.37
CA GLY A 625 -36.89 12.04 -17.65
C GLY A 625 -37.64 12.62 -18.86
N GLU A 626 -38.36 13.73 -18.70
CA GLU A 626 -38.97 14.49 -19.81
C GLU A 626 -37.93 15.26 -20.62
N GLN A 627 -36.83 15.65 -19.98
CA GLN A 627 -35.67 16.27 -20.61
C GLN A 627 -34.44 15.40 -20.46
N ILE A 628 -33.52 15.51 -21.42
CA ILE A 628 -32.26 14.78 -21.46
C ILE A 628 -31.11 15.76 -21.22
N GLY A 629 -30.21 15.41 -20.30
CA GLY A 629 -29.05 16.19 -19.93
C GLY A 629 -27.77 15.74 -20.63
N ALA A 630 -26.89 16.70 -20.91
CA ALA A 630 -25.52 16.45 -21.41
C ALA A 630 -24.51 17.46 -20.81
N LEU A 631 -23.22 17.18 -21.00
CA LEU A 631 -22.13 18.11 -20.69
C LEU A 631 -21.17 18.19 -21.87
N ALA A 632 -20.81 19.41 -22.27
CA ALA A 632 -19.91 19.68 -23.38
C ALA A 632 -18.67 20.45 -22.96
N MET A 633 -17.53 19.76 -23.02
CA MET A 633 -16.23 20.32 -22.63
C MET A 633 -15.17 20.13 -23.72
N SER A 634 -14.97 18.87 -24.15
CA SER A 634 -13.92 18.48 -25.09
C SER A 634 -14.13 19.07 -26.49
N GLU A 635 -13.02 19.32 -27.17
CA GLU A 635 -12.94 19.82 -28.54
C GLU A 635 -11.97 18.97 -29.36
N HIS A 636 -12.02 19.09 -30.69
CA HIS A 636 -11.06 18.44 -31.59
C HIS A 636 -9.60 18.69 -31.19
N SER A 637 -9.28 19.91 -30.72
CA SER A 637 -7.93 20.29 -30.28
C SER A 637 -7.71 20.22 -28.76
N ALA A 638 -8.71 19.84 -27.97
CA ALA A 638 -8.65 19.87 -26.51
C ALA A 638 -9.39 18.67 -25.87
N GLY A 639 -8.64 17.60 -25.62
CA GLY A 639 -9.09 16.39 -24.92
C GLY A 639 -8.49 16.30 -23.51
N SER A 640 -7.36 15.60 -23.36
CA SER A 640 -6.66 15.49 -22.05
C SER A 640 -6.22 16.84 -21.47
N ASP A 641 -5.86 17.79 -22.34
CA ASP A 641 -5.63 19.20 -21.96
C ASP A 641 -6.87 20.05 -22.24
N VAL A 642 -7.95 19.74 -21.51
CA VAL A 642 -9.27 20.30 -21.81
C VAL A 642 -9.36 21.82 -21.57
N VAL A 643 -8.49 22.37 -20.73
CA VAL A 643 -8.45 23.82 -20.42
C VAL A 643 -7.87 24.65 -21.58
N SER A 644 -7.26 24.00 -22.56
CA SER A 644 -6.79 24.63 -23.81
C SER A 644 -7.86 24.74 -24.88
N MET A 645 -9.13 24.54 -24.52
CA MET A 645 -10.31 24.77 -25.37
C MET A 645 -10.30 26.15 -26.05
N LYS A 646 -10.88 26.24 -27.24
CA LYS A 646 -10.90 27.44 -28.08
C LYS A 646 -12.28 28.07 -28.22
N MET A 647 -13.36 27.32 -27.99
CA MET A 647 -14.72 27.86 -28.07
C MET A 647 -14.85 29.13 -27.21
N THR A 648 -15.46 30.16 -27.76
CA THR A 648 -15.57 31.48 -27.12
C THR A 648 -17.01 31.78 -26.72
N ALA A 649 -17.16 32.56 -25.66
CA ALA A 649 -18.41 33.19 -25.26
C ALA A 649 -18.18 34.71 -25.22
N LYS A 650 -18.71 35.44 -26.21
CA LYS A 650 -18.54 36.89 -26.33
C LYS A 650 -19.66 37.61 -25.59
N GLU A 651 -19.32 38.53 -24.69
CA GLU A 651 -20.31 39.36 -23.99
C GLU A 651 -21.10 40.23 -24.98
N VAL A 652 -22.41 40.27 -24.77
CA VAL A 652 -23.40 41.08 -25.49
C VAL A 652 -24.43 41.62 -24.50
N ASP A 653 -25.34 42.48 -24.94
CA ASP A 653 -26.40 42.98 -24.07
C ASP A 653 -27.26 41.82 -23.54
N GLY A 654 -27.42 41.77 -22.21
CA GLY A 654 -28.18 40.73 -21.50
C GLY A 654 -27.53 39.34 -21.40
N GLY A 655 -26.35 39.09 -21.97
CA GLY A 655 -25.74 37.75 -21.92
C GLY A 655 -24.50 37.55 -22.78
N TYR A 656 -24.37 36.36 -23.37
CA TYR A 656 -23.20 35.91 -24.13
C TYR A 656 -23.60 35.22 -25.43
N LEU A 657 -22.83 35.44 -26.49
CA LEU A 657 -22.90 34.66 -27.74
C LEU A 657 -21.80 33.60 -27.76
N LEU A 658 -22.22 32.34 -27.77
CA LEU A 658 -21.34 31.17 -27.81
C LEU A 658 -21.04 30.77 -29.26
N ASN A 659 -19.75 30.62 -29.56
CA ASN A 659 -19.26 30.26 -30.90
C ASN A 659 -18.13 29.23 -30.83
N GLY A 660 -18.29 28.12 -31.55
CA GLY A 660 -17.30 27.07 -31.66
C GLY A 660 -17.90 25.67 -31.84
N THR A 661 -17.07 24.65 -31.61
CA THR A 661 -17.48 23.25 -31.72
C THR A 661 -17.05 22.48 -30.48
N LYS A 662 -17.84 21.48 -30.11
CA LYS A 662 -17.57 20.52 -29.05
C LYS A 662 -17.64 19.11 -29.64
N MET A 663 -16.79 18.22 -29.15
CA MET A 663 -16.59 16.89 -29.74
C MET A 663 -16.66 15.81 -28.67
N TRP A 664 -17.18 14.63 -29.04
CA TRP A 664 -17.39 13.48 -28.15
C TRP A 664 -18.46 13.72 -27.08
N ILE A 665 -19.52 14.46 -27.42
CA ILE A 665 -20.54 14.86 -26.44
C ILE A 665 -21.58 13.76 -26.29
N THR A 666 -21.47 13.00 -25.20
CA THR A 666 -22.46 11.99 -24.79
C THR A 666 -23.81 12.66 -24.52
N ASN A 667 -24.87 12.04 -25.03
CA ASN A 667 -26.26 12.52 -25.09
C ASN A 667 -26.46 13.80 -25.92
N GLY A 668 -25.39 14.43 -26.43
CA GLY A 668 -25.46 15.67 -27.18
C GLY A 668 -26.46 15.68 -28.35
N PRO A 669 -26.59 14.60 -29.15
CA PRO A 669 -27.59 14.54 -30.22
C PRO A 669 -29.05 14.65 -29.77
N ASP A 670 -29.36 14.23 -28.53
CA ASP A 670 -30.74 14.12 -28.01
C ASP A 670 -31.00 15.03 -26.80
N ALA A 671 -29.97 15.74 -26.32
CA ALA A 671 -30.06 16.56 -25.13
C ALA A 671 -31.04 17.71 -25.33
N HIS A 672 -31.77 18.04 -24.28
CA HIS A 672 -32.60 19.23 -24.16
C HIS A 672 -31.87 20.35 -23.42
N THR A 673 -31.06 19.97 -22.43
CA THR A 673 -30.25 20.88 -21.62
C THR A 673 -28.80 20.40 -21.62
N ILE A 674 -27.86 21.31 -21.91
CA ILE A 674 -26.43 20.99 -21.94
C ILE A 674 -25.60 22.00 -21.12
N VAL A 675 -24.73 21.47 -20.25
CA VAL A 675 -23.73 22.28 -19.54
C VAL A 675 -22.51 22.47 -20.43
N VAL A 676 -22.23 23.70 -20.85
CA VAL A 676 -21.18 24.03 -21.84
C VAL A 676 -20.07 24.86 -21.21
N TYR A 677 -18.82 24.49 -21.48
CA TYR A 677 -17.65 25.28 -21.08
C TYR A 677 -17.08 26.06 -22.26
N ALA A 678 -16.92 27.38 -22.11
CA ALA A 678 -16.38 28.26 -23.14
C ALA A 678 -15.50 29.37 -22.54
N LYS A 679 -14.60 29.94 -23.35
CA LYS A 679 -13.74 31.05 -22.95
C LYS A 679 -14.46 32.39 -23.09
N THR A 680 -14.72 33.02 -21.95
CA THR A 680 -15.18 34.42 -21.85
C THR A 680 -14.01 35.41 -21.90
N ASP A 681 -12.83 34.99 -21.43
CA ASP A 681 -11.56 35.70 -21.64
C ASP A 681 -10.51 34.75 -22.23
N PRO A 682 -10.32 34.74 -23.57
CA PRO A 682 -9.33 33.90 -24.21
C PRO A 682 -7.89 34.13 -23.72
N SER A 683 -7.56 35.36 -23.30
CA SER A 683 -6.21 35.76 -22.90
C SER A 683 -5.83 35.27 -21.49
N ALA A 684 -6.82 35.05 -20.62
CA ALA A 684 -6.62 34.58 -19.24
C ALA A 684 -6.37 33.06 -19.12
N GLY A 685 -6.20 32.34 -20.24
CA GLY A 685 -5.89 30.92 -20.21
C GLY A 685 -7.01 30.10 -19.56
N SER A 686 -6.69 29.29 -18.55
CA SER A 686 -7.68 28.50 -17.80
C SER A 686 -8.55 29.35 -16.87
N LYS A 687 -8.10 30.55 -16.49
CA LYS A 687 -8.83 31.47 -15.61
C LYS A 687 -9.90 32.29 -16.35
N GLY A 688 -9.99 32.18 -17.67
CA GLY A 688 -10.99 32.86 -18.50
C GLY A 688 -12.11 31.95 -19.01
N ILE A 689 -12.28 30.76 -18.40
CA ILE A 689 -13.31 29.79 -18.78
C ILE A 689 -14.54 30.00 -17.91
N THR A 690 -15.73 29.94 -18.51
CA THR A 690 -17.04 30.01 -17.84
C THR A 690 -17.89 28.80 -18.23
N ALA A 691 -18.72 28.32 -17.29
CA ALA A 691 -19.70 27.28 -17.52
C ALA A 691 -21.08 27.90 -17.76
N PHE A 692 -21.84 27.35 -18.71
CA PHE A 692 -23.15 27.86 -19.15
C PHE A 692 -24.17 26.73 -19.19
N ILE A 693 -25.43 27.03 -18.87
CA ILE A 693 -26.58 26.15 -19.10
C ILE A 693 -27.21 26.55 -20.43
N VAL A 694 -27.25 25.64 -21.39
CA VAL A 694 -27.76 25.92 -22.74
C VAL A 694 -28.93 25.00 -23.07
N PRO A 695 -30.16 25.53 -23.24
CA PRO A 695 -31.24 24.80 -23.88
C PRO A 695 -30.90 24.56 -25.36
N THR A 696 -30.92 23.31 -25.80
CA THR A 696 -30.52 22.93 -27.17
C THR A 696 -31.49 23.40 -28.26
N SER A 697 -32.69 23.85 -27.88
CA SER A 697 -33.65 24.54 -28.74
C SER A 697 -33.24 25.98 -29.09
N THR A 698 -32.19 26.51 -28.46
CA THR A 698 -31.71 27.87 -28.69
C THR A 698 -31.17 28.01 -30.13
N PRO A 699 -31.57 29.04 -30.90
CA PRO A 699 -31.10 29.25 -32.26
C PRO A 699 -29.56 29.26 -32.36
N GLY A 700 -29.04 28.59 -33.39
CA GLY A 700 -27.59 28.47 -33.61
C GLY A 700 -26.96 27.20 -33.03
N PHE A 701 -27.68 26.45 -32.19
CA PHE A 701 -27.25 25.13 -31.71
C PHE A 701 -27.56 24.06 -32.76
N SER A 702 -26.61 23.15 -33.02
CA SER A 702 -26.86 21.97 -33.85
C SER A 702 -25.91 20.82 -33.54
N CYS A 703 -26.33 19.59 -33.85
CA CYS A 703 -25.46 18.41 -33.86
C CYS A 703 -25.09 18.10 -35.33
N THR A 704 -23.81 18.18 -35.69
CA THR A 704 -23.37 17.93 -37.08
C THR A 704 -23.41 16.46 -37.42
N LYS A 705 -23.00 15.60 -36.49
CA LYS A 705 -22.89 14.17 -36.73
C LYS A 705 -22.97 13.39 -35.43
N LYS A 706 -23.84 12.36 -35.42
CA LYS A 706 -23.77 11.26 -34.46
C LYS A 706 -22.64 10.31 -34.85
N LEU A 707 -21.82 9.93 -33.87
CA LEU A 707 -20.62 9.13 -34.07
C LEU A 707 -20.94 7.63 -34.03
N ASP A 708 -20.35 6.89 -34.95
CA ASP A 708 -20.36 5.43 -34.98
C ASP A 708 -19.10 4.90 -34.26
N LYS A 709 -19.29 4.27 -33.10
CA LYS A 709 -18.22 3.95 -32.14
C LYS A 709 -17.96 2.44 -32.06
N LEU A 710 -16.77 2.07 -31.58
CA LEU A 710 -16.38 0.67 -31.31
C LEU A 710 -17.39 -0.04 -30.38
N GLY A 711 -17.64 0.55 -29.22
CA GLY A 711 -18.64 0.12 -28.25
C GLY A 711 -19.40 1.31 -27.73
N MET A 712 -20.18 1.12 -26.67
CA MET A 712 -21.06 2.13 -26.09
C MET A 712 -22.03 2.69 -27.15
N ARG A 713 -22.49 1.82 -28.06
CA ARG A 713 -23.23 2.18 -29.28
C ARG A 713 -24.65 2.67 -28.99
N GLY A 714 -25.26 2.19 -27.91
CA GLY A 714 -26.51 2.74 -27.39
C GLY A 714 -26.40 4.08 -26.68
N SER A 715 -25.20 4.64 -26.52
CA SER A 715 -25.01 5.96 -25.93
C SER A 715 -24.75 6.94 -27.05
N ASN A 716 -25.75 7.75 -27.41
CA ASN A 716 -25.61 8.68 -28.52
C ASN A 716 -24.52 9.71 -28.22
N THR A 717 -23.57 9.87 -29.15
CA THR A 717 -22.44 10.78 -28.98
C THR A 717 -22.30 11.61 -30.23
N GLY A 718 -22.17 12.93 -30.08
CA GLY A 718 -22.16 13.85 -31.21
C GLY A 718 -21.01 14.85 -31.20
N GLU A 719 -20.78 15.42 -32.37
CA GLU A 719 -20.15 16.72 -32.54
C GLU A 719 -21.22 17.80 -32.50
N ILE A 720 -21.04 18.80 -31.65
CA ILE A 720 -22.00 19.87 -31.39
C ILE A 720 -21.41 21.19 -31.85
N VAL A 721 -22.21 21.98 -32.58
CA VAL A 721 -21.84 23.27 -33.13
C VAL A 721 -22.67 24.36 -32.47
N PHE A 722 -21.99 25.45 -32.12
CA PHE A 722 -22.57 26.68 -31.60
C PHE A 722 -22.23 27.80 -32.59
N SER A 723 -23.25 28.36 -33.22
CA SER A 723 -23.14 29.50 -34.15
C SER A 723 -24.00 30.64 -33.64
N ASP A 724 -23.37 31.61 -32.97
CA ASP A 724 -24.03 32.75 -32.32
C ASP A 724 -25.17 32.33 -31.37
N VAL A 725 -24.94 31.28 -30.58
CA VAL A 725 -25.92 30.81 -29.59
C VAL A 725 -25.99 31.80 -28.43
N PHE A 726 -27.13 32.49 -28.31
CA PHE A 726 -27.36 33.44 -27.22
C PHE A 726 -27.68 32.73 -25.90
N VAL A 727 -26.93 33.05 -24.86
CA VAL A 727 -27.12 32.55 -23.50
C VAL A 727 -27.27 33.73 -22.55
N PRO A 728 -28.40 33.88 -21.84
CA PRO A 728 -28.60 34.99 -20.93
C PRO A 728 -27.66 34.90 -19.72
N THR A 729 -27.38 36.03 -19.07
CA THR A 729 -26.52 36.07 -17.86
C THR A 729 -27.06 35.17 -16.74
N SER A 730 -28.38 34.97 -16.65
CA SER A 730 -29.02 34.06 -15.68
C SER A 730 -28.67 32.59 -15.89
N HIS A 731 -28.13 32.20 -17.05
CA HIS A 731 -27.72 30.83 -17.38
C HIS A 731 -26.21 30.59 -17.22
N ILE A 732 -25.47 31.54 -16.65
CA ILE A 732 -24.09 31.27 -16.21
C ILE A 732 -24.14 30.33 -15.00
N LEU A 733 -23.50 29.18 -15.10
CA LEU A 733 -23.42 28.20 -14.02
C LEU A 733 -22.22 28.52 -13.13
N GLY A 734 -22.50 28.91 -11.88
CA GLY A 734 -21.47 29.41 -10.96
C GLY A 734 -20.95 30.81 -11.34
N PRO A 735 -19.76 31.22 -10.86
CA PRO A 735 -19.24 32.55 -11.15
C PRO A 735 -18.60 32.68 -12.54
N LEU A 736 -18.74 33.87 -13.15
CA LEU A 736 -18.04 34.24 -14.39
C LEU A 736 -16.52 34.02 -14.26
N ASN A 737 -15.88 33.49 -15.31
CA ASN A 737 -14.44 33.17 -15.36
C ASN A 737 -14.00 32.12 -14.32
N ARG A 738 -14.94 31.39 -13.69
CA ARG A 738 -14.66 30.33 -12.71
C ARG A 738 -15.16 28.96 -13.18
N GLY A 739 -15.30 28.74 -14.47
CA GLY A 739 -15.68 27.45 -15.06
C GLY A 739 -14.75 26.30 -14.68
N VAL A 740 -13.44 26.53 -14.55
CA VAL A 740 -12.52 25.48 -14.04
C VAL A 740 -12.85 25.09 -12.61
N ARG A 741 -13.34 26.01 -11.78
CA ARG A 741 -13.82 25.67 -10.43
C ARG A 741 -15.05 24.77 -10.52
N VAL A 742 -16.05 25.13 -11.33
CA VAL A 742 -17.26 24.34 -11.56
C VAL A 742 -16.92 22.92 -12.03
N LEU A 743 -15.95 22.79 -12.95
CA LEU A 743 -15.45 21.50 -13.40
C LEU A 743 -14.83 20.69 -12.25
N MET A 744 -13.92 21.30 -11.49
CA MET A 744 -13.21 20.62 -10.40
C MET A 744 -14.12 20.27 -9.21
N GLU A 745 -15.26 20.94 -9.07
CA GLU A 745 -16.25 20.62 -8.04
C GLU A 745 -17.00 19.31 -8.29
N GLY A 746 -17.10 18.85 -9.54
CA GLY A 746 -17.78 17.60 -9.91
C GLY A 746 -16.87 16.49 -10.43
N LEU A 747 -15.70 16.81 -10.99
CA LEU A 747 -14.89 15.84 -11.75
C LEU A 747 -14.41 14.62 -10.95
N ASP A 748 -14.08 14.80 -9.66
CA ASP A 748 -13.67 13.67 -8.82
C ASP A 748 -14.85 12.77 -8.46
N LEU A 749 -16.04 13.35 -8.24
CA LEU A 749 -17.27 12.62 -8.01
C LEU A 749 -17.75 11.90 -9.28
N GLU A 750 -17.61 12.55 -10.43
CA GLU A 750 -17.80 11.95 -11.75
C GLU A 750 -16.96 10.67 -11.89
N ARG A 751 -15.64 10.76 -11.64
CA ARG A 751 -14.75 9.60 -11.70
C ARG A 751 -15.17 8.48 -10.75
N LEU A 752 -15.58 8.82 -9.52
CA LEU A 752 -16.06 7.84 -8.57
C LEU A 752 -17.30 7.11 -9.10
N VAL A 753 -18.35 7.83 -9.50
CA VAL A 753 -19.59 7.18 -9.96
C VAL A 753 -19.34 6.35 -11.22
N LEU A 754 -18.56 6.87 -12.17
CA LEU A 754 -18.18 6.14 -13.39
C LEU A 754 -17.29 4.92 -13.11
N SER A 755 -16.63 4.80 -11.95
CA SER A 755 -15.90 3.57 -11.60
C SER A 755 -16.81 2.38 -11.32
N ALA A 756 -18.10 2.61 -11.05
CA ALA A 756 -19.10 1.57 -10.87
C ALA A 756 -19.55 0.92 -12.19
N GLY A 757 -19.47 1.64 -13.32
CA GLY A 757 -19.81 1.09 -14.63
C GLY A 757 -18.99 -0.15 -15.03
N PRO A 758 -17.65 -0.11 -14.93
CA PRO A 758 -16.78 -1.27 -15.10
C PRO A 758 -17.11 -2.45 -14.17
N LEU A 759 -17.60 -2.20 -12.96
CA LEU A 759 -18.02 -3.27 -12.04
C LEU A 759 -19.20 -4.05 -12.61
N GLY A 760 -20.19 -3.34 -13.14
CA GLY A 760 -21.34 -3.93 -13.83
C GLY A 760 -20.91 -4.80 -15.01
N LEU A 761 -19.99 -4.30 -15.84
CA LEU A 761 -19.46 -5.05 -16.98
C LEU A 761 -18.68 -6.30 -16.56
N MET A 762 -17.88 -6.24 -15.49
CA MET A 762 -17.19 -7.41 -14.94
C MET A 762 -18.16 -8.46 -14.40
N GLN A 763 -19.22 -8.02 -13.72
CA GLN A 763 -20.25 -8.93 -13.24
C GLN A 763 -21.01 -9.57 -14.41
N ALA A 764 -21.36 -8.80 -15.44
CA ALA A 764 -22.00 -9.32 -16.66
C ALA A 764 -21.11 -10.35 -17.39
N ALA A 765 -19.80 -10.11 -17.44
CA ALA A 765 -18.83 -11.05 -17.99
C ALA A 765 -18.82 -12.38 -17.21
N LEU A 766 -18.91 -12.34 -15.87
CA LEU A 766 -19.06 -13.54 -15.04
C LEU A 766 -20.43 -14.22 -15.24
N ASP A 767 -21.49 -13.44 -15.38
CA ASP A 767 -22.86 -13.95 -15.52
C ASP A 767 -23.03 -14.80 -16.79
N ILE A 768 -22.35 -14.46 -17.88
CA ILE A 768 -22.40 -15.25 -19.13
C ILE A 768 -21.39 -16.40 -19.13
N THR A 769 -20.23 -16.24 -18.48
CA THR A 769 -19.14 -17.22 -18.53
C THR A 769 -19.31 -18.36 -17.53
N LEU A 770 -19.77 -18.08 -16.31
CA LEU A 770 -19.93 -19.11 -15.29
C LEU A 770 -20.94 -20.19 -15.73
N PRO A 771 -22.16 -19.87 -16.20
CA PRO A 771 -23.09 -20.90 -16.68
C PRO A 771 -22.54 -21.63 -17.91
N TYR A 772 -21.93 -20.91 -18.86
CA TYR A 772 -21.37 -21.52 -20.06
C TYR A 772 -20.29 -22.55 -19.73
N THR A 773 -19.34 -22.20 -18.87
CA THR A 773 -18.22 -23.08 -18.51
C THR A 773 -18.64 -24.31 -17.70
N HIS A 774 -19.73 -24.20 -16.91
CA HIS A 774 -20.27 -25.31 -16.13
C HIS A 774 -21.17 -26.25 -16.95
N THR A 775 -21.69 -25.80 -18.09
CA THR A 775 -22.54 -26.61 -18.98
C THR A 775 -21.78 -27.18 -20.18
N ARG A 776 -20.85 -26.41 -20.78
CA ARG A 776 -20.04 -26.82 -21.92
C ARG A 776 -19.06 -27.91 -21.52
N LYS A 777 -19.10 -29.04 -22.23
CA LYS A 777 -18.17 -30.16 -22.02
C LYS A 777 -17.13 -30.27 -23.13
N GLN A 778 -15.88 -30.50 -22.75
CA GLN A 778 -14.78 -30.95 -23.62
C GLN A 778 -13.99 -32.00 -22.86
N PHE A 779 -13.35 -32.95 -23.55
CA PHE A 779 -12.65 -34.08 -22.92
C PHE A 779 -13.53 -34.85 -21.90
N GLY A 780 -14.84 -34.94 -22.17
CA GLY A 780 -15.81 -35.68 -21.35
C GLY A 780 -16.32 -34.97 -20.10
N VAL A 781 -15.77 -33.82 -19.71
CA VAL A 781 -16.12 -33.10 -18.47
C VAL A 781 -16.50 -31.63 -18.72
N PRO A 782 -17.26 -30.97 -17.83
CA PRO A 782 -17.49 -29.53 -17.91
C PRO A 782 -16.15 -28.77 -17.91
N ILE A 783 -16.00 -27.79 -18.80
CA ILE A 783 -14.73 -27.07 -18.95
C ILE A 783 -14.35 -26.27 -17.68
N ALA A 784 -15.33 -25.92 -16.84
CA ALA A 784 -15.11 -25.34 -15.51
C ALA A 784 -14.28 -26.22 -14.55
N THR A 785 -14.15 -27.52 -14.82
CA THR A 785 -13.33 -28.43 -13.99
C THR A 785 -11.85 -28.45 -14.38
N ASN A 786 -11.49 -27.83 -15.51
CA ASN A 786 -10.11 -27.72 -15.95
C ASN A 786 -9.38 -26.63 -15.15
N GLN A 787 -8.23 -26.95 -14.56
CA GLN A 787 -7.52 -26.04 -13.64
C GLN A 787 -7.17 -24.67 -14.25
N LEU A 788 -6.81 -24.60 -15.53
CA LEU A 788 -6.53 -23.33 -16.21
C LEU A 788 -7.79 -22.45 -16.38
N VAL A 789 -8.96 -23.08 -16.55
CA VAL A 789 -10.25 -22.37 -16.59
C VAL A 789 -10.62 -21.88 -15.20
N GLN A 790 -10.43 -22.71 -14.17
CA GLN A 790 -10.66 -22.32 -12.77
C GLN A 790 -9.78 -21.14 -12.37
N GLY A 791 -8.50 -21.14 -12.76
CA GLY A 791 -7.58 -20.03 -12.52
C GLY A 791 -8.09 -18.72 -13.12
N LYS A 792 -8.51 -18.73 -14.39
CA LYS A 792 -9.10 -17.53 -15.03
C LYS A 792 -10.38 -17.05 -14.35
N LEU A 793 -11.29 -17.95 -14.00
CA LEU A 793 -12.51 -17.59 -13.28
C LEU A 793 -12.21 -16.98 -11.91
N ALA A 794 -11.21 -17.53 -11.19
CA ALA A 794 -10.76 -17.00 -9.92
C ALA A 794 -10.13 -15.60 -10.08
N ASP A 795 -9.33 -15.37 -11.11
CA ASP A 795 -8.75 -14.07 -11.42
C ASP A 795 -9.83 -13.03 -11.76
N MET A 796 -10.79 -13.38 -12.62
CA MET A 796 -11.93 -12.50 -12.96
C MET A 796 -12.71 -12.09 -11.71
N TYR A 797 -13.06 -13.06 -10.85
CA TYR A 797 -13.77 -12.79 -9.60
C TYR A 797 -12.96 -11.87 -8.68
N THR A 798 -11.66 -12.14 -8.52
CA THR A 798 -10.78 -11.38 -7.61
C THR A 798 -10.60 -9.95 -8.09
N LYS A 799 -10.40 -9.73 -9.39
CA LYS A 799 -10.32 -8.40 -10.02
C LYS A 799 -11.60 -7.60 -9.79
N MET A 800 -12.77 -8.23 -9.97
CA MET A 800 -14.07 -7.61 -9.71
C MET A 800 -14.24 -7.23 -8.24
N ARG A 801 -13.97 -8.16 -7.31
CA ARG A 801 -14.11 -7.90 -5.86
C ARG A 801 -13.15 -6.83 -5.36
N ALA A 802 -11.91 -6.81 -5.84
CA ALA A 802 -10.95 -5.76 -5.51
C ALA A 802 -11.41 -4.38 -6.02
N SER A 803 -11.88 -4.31 -7.26
CA SER A 803 -12.39 -3.08 -7.87
C SER A 803 -13.66 -2.56 -7.17
N SER A 804 -14.55 -3.48 -6.81
CA SER A 804 -15.79 -3.18 -6.09
C SER A 804 -15.49 -2.66 -4.68
N SER A 805 -14.61 -3.33 -3.94
CA SER A 805 -14.18 -2.87 -2.62
C SER A 805 -13.59 -1.46 -2.69
N PHE A 806 -12.71 -1.18 -3.65
CA PHE A 806 -12.11 0.14 -3.76
C PHE A 806 -13.15 1.22 -4.08
N THR A 807 -13.99 1.00 -5.10
CA THR A 807 -15.05 1.93 -5.49
C THR A 807 -16.00 2.24 -4.34
N TYR A 808 -16.57 1.22 -3.71
CA TYR A 808 -17.55 1.42 -2.63
C TYR A 808 -16.91 1.97 -1.36
N SER A 809 -15.66 1.61 -1.04
CA SER A 809 -14.97 2.23 0.11
C SER A 809 -14.76 3.73 -0.09
N VAL A 810 -14.43 4.18 -1.30
CA VAL A 810 -14.29 5.61 -1.61
C VAL A 810 -15.64 6.32 -1.58
N ALA A 811 -16.67 5.74 -2.19
CA ALA A 811 -18.02 6.31 -2.15
C ALA A 811 -18.56 6.44 -0.72
N ARG A 812 -18.34 5.39 0.09
CA ARG A 812 -18.71 5.39 1.51
C ARG A 812 -17.98 6.45 2.30
N ALA A 813 -16.66 6.58 2.13
CA ALA A 813 -15.89 7.60 2.83
C ALA A 813 -16.37 9.02 2.49
N ILE A 814 -16.72 9.28 1.23
CA ILE A 814 -17.27 10.57 0.80
C ILE A 814 -18.62 10.83 1.48
N ASP A 815 -19.55 9.89 1.42
CA ASP A 815 -20.88 10.04 2.04
C ASP A 815 -20.79 10.18 3.56
N GLU A 816 -20.00 9.35 4.24
CA GLU A 816 -19.81 9.44 5.69
C GLU A 816 -19.15 10.77 6.12
N SER A 817 -18.41 11.42 5.22
CA SER A 817 -17.80 12.73 5.46
C SER A 817 -18.70 13.94 5.13
N HIS A 818 -19.99 13.75 4.80
CA HIS A 818 -20.90 14.80 4.31
C HIS A 818 -20.94 16.13 5.10
N GLU A 819 -20.71 16.13 6.41
CA GLU A 819 -20.64 17.36 7.23
C GLU A 819 -19.44 18.25 6.86
N ASP A 820 -18.31 17.64 6.50
CA ASP A 820 -17.08 18.28 6.01
C ASP A 820 -16.45 17.39 4.91
N PRO A 821 -16.97 17.45 3.67
CA PRO A 821 -16.67 16.46 2.64
C PRO A 821 -15.17 16.32 2.34
N VAL A 822 -14.63 15.13 2.62
CA VAL A 822 -13.24 14.77 2.31
C VAL A 822 -13.20 13.99 1.01
N ILE A 823 -13.07 14.73 -0.10
CA ILE A 823 -12.94 14.12 -1.44
C ILE A 823 -11.47 14.12 -1.84
N ARG A 824 -10.89 12.92 -1.92
CA ARG A 824 -9.48 12.72 -2.28
C ARG A 824 -9.36 12.40 -3.76
N THR A 825 -8.81 13.34 -4.53
CA THR A 825 -8.60 13.21 -5.98
C THR A 825 -7.89 11.91 -6.35
N GLN A 826 -6.87 11.50 -5.60
CA GLN A 826 -6.12 10.27 -5.86
C GLN A 826 -6.97 9.01 -5.66
N ASP A 827 -7.92 9.03 -4.74
CA ASP A 827 -8.78 7.88 -4.44
C ASP A 827 -9.85 7.72 -5.53
N CYS A 828 -10.51 8.82 -5.92
CA CYS A 828 -11.47 8.82 -7.03
C CYS A 828 -10.82 8.45 -8.37
N ALA A 829 -9.63 9.02 -8.67
CA ALA A 829 -8.88 8.68 -9.88
C ALA A 829 -8.37 7.24 -9.85
N GLY A 830 -7.94 6.74 -8.69
CA GLY A 830 -7.48 5.38 -8.48
C GLY A 830 -8.58 4.34 -8.69
N ALA A 831 -9.79 4.61 -8.16
CA ALA A 831 -10.93 3.70 -8.27
C ALA A 831 -11.29 3.42 -9.74
N ILE A 832 -11.50 4.47 -10.54
CA ILE A 832 -11.84 4.30 -11.97
C ILE A 832 -10.65 3.80 -12.80
N LEU A 833 -9.42 4.19 -12.48
CA LEU A 833 -8.23 3.66 -13.14
C LEU A 833 -8.16 2.13 -13.00
N TYR A 834 -8.31 1.63 -11.77
CA TYR A 834 -8.21 0.21 -11.50
C TYR A 834 -9.41 -0.55 -12.10
N ALA A 835 -10.63 -0.08 -11.85
CA ALA A 835 -11.84 -0.77 -12.32
C ALA A 835 -11.93 -0.83 -13.85
N ALA A 836 -11.56 0.24 -14.56
CA ALA A 836 -11.62 0.29 -16.02
C ALA A 836 -10.70 -0.75 -16.69
N GLU A 837 -9.43 -0.82 -16.26
CA GLU A 837 -8.48 -1.77 -16.84
C GLU A 837 -8.85 -3.22 -16.50
N ARG A 838 -9.32 -3.47 -15.27
CA ARG A 838 -9.79 -4.80 -14.87
C ARG A 838 -11.03 -5.25 -15.66
N ALA A 839 -11.94 -4.35 -16.01
CA ALA A 839 -13.10 -4.69 -16.83
C ALA A 839 -12.72 -5.13 -18.24
N THR A 840 -11.77 -4.46 -18.89
CA THR A 840 -11.25 -4.88 -20.20
C THR A 840 -10.62 -6.27 -20.12
N GLU A 841 -9.81 -6.54 -19.09
CA GLU A 841 -9.22 -7.86 -18.87
C GLU A 841 -10.28 -8.96 -18.66
N CYS A 842 -11.27 -8.71 -17.80
CA CYS A 842 -12.35 -9.68 -17.55
C CYS A 842 -13.18 -9.95 -18.81
N ALA A 843 -13.44 -8.93 -19.63
CA ALA A 843 -14.17 -9.11 -20.89
C ALA A 843 -13.36 -9.92 -21.92
N LEU A 844 -12.03 -9.71 -21.99
CA LEU A 844 -11.13 -10.54 -22.80
C LEU A 844 -11.13 -12.00 -22.33
N ASP A 845 -11.01 -12.21 -21.02
CA ASP A 845 -11.06 -13.55 -20.43
C ASP A 845 -12.43 -14.21 -20.66
N ALA A 846 -13.52 -13.46 -20.64
CA ALA A 846 -14.84 -13.97 -20.94
C ALA A 846 -14.96 -14.52 -22.36
N ILE A 847 -14.47 -13.78 -23.36
CA ILE A 847 -14.41 -14.27 -24.75
C ILE A 847 -13.57 -15.55 -24.81
N GLN A 848 -12.38 -15.55 -24.18
CA GLN A 848 -11.49 -16.70 -24.21
C GLN A 848 -12.10 -17.96 -23.57
N LEU A 849 -12.79 -17.80 -22.43
CA LEU A 849 -13.46 -18.89 -21.71
C LEU A 849 -14.65 -19.47 -22.49
N MET A 850 -15.30 -18.64 -23.31
CA MET A 850 -16.39 -19.07 -24.18
C MET A 850 -15.91 -19.59 -25.55
N GLY A 851 -14.62 -19.45 -25.85
CA GLY A 851 -14.01 -19.91 -27.10
C GLY A 851 -14.69 -19.31 -28.33
N GLY A 852 -14.95 -20.13 -29.35
CA GLY A 852 -15.62 -19.67 -30.58
C GLY A 852 -16.99 -19.00 -30.32
N MET A 853 -17.73 -19.41 -29.28
CA MET A 853 -19.01 -18.78 -28.93
C MET A 853 -18.84 -17.37 -28.36
N GLY A 854 -17.73 -17.09 -27.67
CA GLY A 854 -17.43 -15.76 -27.18
C GLY A 854 -17.07 -14.76 -28.28
N TYR A 855 -16.69 -15.25 -29.47
CA TYR A 855 -16.26 -14.44 -30.60
C TYR A 855 -17.40 -14.07 -31.57
N VAL A 856 -18.54 -14.77 -31.49
CA VAL A 856 -19.73 -14.46 -32.30
C VAL A 856 -20.69 -13.53 -31.53
N ASN A 857 -21.41 -12.68 -32.26
CA ASN A 857 -22.32 -11.69 -31.67
C ASN A 857 -23.64 -12.30 -31.14
N GLU A 858 -23.84 -13.62 -31.23
CA GLU A 858 -24.98 -14.32 -30.62
C GLU A 858 -24.95 -14.25 -29.09
N VAL A 859 -23.77 -14.04 -28.51
CA VAL A 859 -23.58 -13.81 -27.08
C VAL A 859 -23.00 -12.41 -26.85
N GLY A 860 -23.44 -11.74 -25.79
CA GLY A 860 -22.98 -10.39 -25.42
C GLY A 860 -21.49 -10.23 -25.07
N ALA A 861 -20.66 -11.29 -25.13
CA ALA A 861 -19.24 -11.22 -24.74
C ALA A 861 -18.44 -10.19 -25.54
N GLY A 862 -18.60 -10.17 -26.87
CA GLY A 862 -17.97 -9.18 -27.74
C GLY A 862 -18.43 -7.75 -27.48
N ARG A 863 -19.72 -7.56 -27.13
CA ARG A 863 -20.27 -6.25 -26.72
C ARG A 863 -19.62 -5.75 -25.44
N LEU A 864 -19.53 -6.60 -24.41
CA LEU A 864 -18.94 -6.23 -23.12
C LEU A 864 -17.48 -5.74 -23.27
N LEU A 865 -16.68 -6.39 -24.11
CA LEU A 865 -15.30 -5.95 -24.38
C LEU A 865 -15.26 -4.56 -25.04
N ARG A 866 -16.08 -4.37 -26.08
CA ARG A 866 -16.14 -3.09 -26.81
C ARG A 866 -16.61 -1.95 -25.91
N ASP A 867 -17.58 -2.22 -25.03
CA ASP A 867 -18.10 -1.27 -24.06
C ASP A 867 -17.04 -0.94 -22.99
N ALA A 868 -16.39 -1.96 -22.40
CA ALA A 868 -15.40 -1.78 -21.33
C ALA A 868 -14.27 -0.84 -21.72
N LYS A 869 -13.83 -0.88 -22.98
CA LYS A 869 -12.66 -0.12 -23.44
C LYS A 869 -12.80 1.39 -23.27
N LEU A 870 -14.02 1.94 -23.37
CA LEU A 870 -14.20 3.39 -23.24
C LEU A 870 -13.81 3.91 -21.84
N TYR A 871 -13.98 3.10 -20.79
CA TYR A 871 -13.69 3.54 -19.42
C TYR A 871 -12.20 3.82 -19.17
N GLU A 872 -11.29 3.34 -20.03
CA GLU A 872 -9.87 3.68 -19.99
C GLU A 872 -9.56 5.03 -20.69
N ILE A 873 -10.52 5.59 -21.42
CA ILE A 873 -10.35 6.75 -22.31
C ILE A 873 -11.20 7.95 -21.85
N GLY A 874 -12.51 7.74 -21.63
CA GLY A 874 -13.45 8.78 -21.22
C GLY A 874 -13.22 9.30 -19.80
N ALA A 875 -13.78 10.47 -19.46
CA ALA A 875 -13.61 11.13 -18.15
C ALA A 875 -12.13 11.34 -17.73
N GLY A 876 -11.25 11.46 -18.73
CA GLY A 876 -9.79 11.49 -18.58
C GLY A 876 -9.18 10.09 -18.66
N THR A 877 -8.18 9.93 -19.53
CA THR A 877 -7.56 8.61 -19.80
C THR A 877 -6.88 8.01 -18.57
N SER A 878 -6.59 6.71 -18.61
CA SER A 878 -5.79 6.03 -17.59
C SER A 878 -4.45 6.73 -17.31
N GLU A 879 -3.80 7.32 -18.32
CA GLU A 879 -2.55 8.09 -18.17
C GLU A 879 -2.80 9.41 -17.42
N VAL A 880 -3.90 10.11 -17.73
CA VAL A 880 -4.28 11.33 -17.01
C VAL A 880 -4.54 11.03 -15.54
N ARG A 881 -5.21 9.91 -15.23
CA ARG A 881 -5.48 9.49 -13.85
C ARG A 881 -4.17 9.17 -13.12
N ARG A 882 -3.25 8.42 -13.72
CA ARG A 882 -1.90 8.15 -13.18
C ARG A 882 -1.13 9.44 -12.91
N MET A 883 -1.14 10.37 -13.86
CA MET A 883 -0.49 11.68 -13.72
C MET A 883 -1.09 12.48 -12.56
N VAL A 884 -2.41 12.52 -12.43
CA VAL A 884 -3.10 13.25 -11.35
C VAL A 884 -2.75 12.63 -9.99
N ILE A 885 -2.78 11.32 -9.85
CA ILE A 885 -2.35 10.62 -8.63
C ILE A 885 -0.90 10.99 -8.28
N GLY A 886 0.02 10.91 -9.25
CA GLY A 886 1.42 11.27 -9.04
C GLY A 886 1.62 12.74 -8.63
N ARG A 887 0.84 13.67 -9.21
CA ARG A 887 0.86 15.09 -8.82
C ARG A 887 0.36 15.31 -7.39
N VAL A 888 -0.65 14.55 -6.95
CA VAL A 888 -1.12 14.59 -5.57
C VAL A 888 -0.01 14.13 -4.61
N PHE A 889 0.66 13.01 -4.90
CA PHE A 889 1.78 12.55 -4.08
C PHE A 889 2.89 13.59 -3.99
N ASN A 890 3.29 14.20 -5.12
CA ASN A 890 4.32 15.24 -5.11
C ASN A 890 3.94 16.43 -4.21
N ARG A 891 2.66 16.84 -4.23
CA ARG A 891 2.16 17.92 -3.36
C ARG A 891 2.19 17.49 -1.89
N GLU A 892 1.67 16.31 -1.56
CA GLU A 892 1.65 15.78 -0.18
C GLU A 892 3.07 15.61 0.39
N PHE A 893 4.05 15.22 -0.44
CA PHE A 893 5.45 15.12 -0.01
C PHE A 893 6.14 16.49 0.13
N ALA A 894 5.75 17.50 -0.66
CA ALA A 894 6.31 18.85 -0.54
C ALA A 894 5.78 19.60 0.69
N GLU A 895 4.63 19.19 1.22
CA GLU A 895 4.00 19.75 2.43
C GLU A 895 4.51 19.10 3.73
N ARG A 896 5.35 18.06 3.64
CA ARG A 896 6.06 17.41 4.76
C ARG A 896 7.47 17.96 4.90
#